data_AF-X0PIZ7-F1
#
_entry.id   AF-X0PIZ7-F1
#
_cell.length_a   1.000
_cell.length_b   1.000
_cell.length_c   1.000
_cell.angle_alpha   90.00
_cell.angle_beta   90.00
_cell.angle_gamma   90.00
#
_symmetry.space_group_name_H-M   'P 1'
#
loop_
_entity.id
_entity.type
_entity.pdbx_description
1 polymer ?
#
loop_
_entity_poly.entity_id
_entity_poly.type
_entity_poly.pdbx_seq_one_letter_code
_entity_poly.pdbx_strand_id
1 'polypeptide(L)'
;MLEHRKVALFAATAIAGLFAIGVNSNTAKAEDINVNTNTSVRDVTHVASGGLYAMQDANTPNVSLLQPLKPKTFTQAPPFGQQIPNGEPKTAGDFDSIQPTAHQLGAKVMVRLPDFYPNFPYNFDGMAEWKNHVTKMVTQAEKHSDDIYAYEIYNEPSGYWPDPAKRGKGANYDQVTFDQLWNETYQIIKGINPKAKIVGPSLNGWNNKWMRSFLQNAKDNNTMPDYVSWHQWSAAAYPGQVKELEAIEDSLSLKHMPISINEYAWRHELGVPGDLIHYIQNFENTTDTDSADLAFWYDYGRMDNLLTDQQKPNGGYWLYKWYGDMTGHIDTTSTYATNGNLASLASTNNDGSETNVIFGGTNGDNSVTVTGLDSNKFANGAKVQVNETPWYGVDTAVQPKTIASGNVQVKNGTVTVPVKNMRASTGYQLLVTPADSQVTKDDIQYVQPTASDPIRVEAEDSQVTDGTKSGADAQGSYASNGLFVTDLNGKDSSVDMTVNTLADGDYKVEIGYGNATGSNGIFNVTLNGQKQKDAVLPPTGGGWIGATPDVIGNRKITQYGTIHLNKGTNHFVLTHASGYGQLDYAQFTPVNTGAATPGSGSSSTSTTTPSTSSSSAVTSSSSSSSSSAVSTSSSSAASTGSSSTTQTSTVTKPSTTTTTVKVPSSAAKKGTTIYAVKKLNLYKTPTFKATNKVVSYTKVTRKNRPKFVVIGYARSANGALRYQVRDVNRGSQTFGKKGYITAKPSYAQSTYYQSLPKSKTVTVANKTGINAYRTSKLNGQIKHYKANAQLKVKKVVRYKTTTRYELSDGSFITGNKDFIIQGRQ
;
A
#
# COMPACT_ATOMS: atom_id res chain seq x y z
N MET A 1 -19.47 37.68 17.48
CA MET A 1 -19.43 37.86 18.95
C MET A 1 -20.02 36.60 19.59
N LEU A 2 -19.19 35.92 20.39
CA LEU A 2 -19.43 34.81 21.36
C LEU A 2 -20.44 33.73 20.93
N GLU A 3 -20.04 32.57 20.38
CA GLU A 3 -19.36 31.40 21.01
C GLU A 3 -19.95 30.92 22.35
N HIS A 4 -20.64 29.78 22.30
CA HIS A 4 -20.90 28.90 23.44
C HIS A 4 -20.43 27.48 23.10
N ARG A 5 -19.20 27.16 23.50
CA ARG A 5 -18.68 25.79 23.61
C ARG A 5 -18.97 25.30 25.03
N LYS A 6 -19.75 24.23 25.16
CA LYS A 6 -19.90 23.49 26.42
C LYS A 6 -18.82 22.41 26.48
N VAL A 7 -17.91 22.55 27.43
CA VAL A 7 -16.92 21.56 27.84
C VAL A 7 -17.59 20.62 28.85
N ALA A 8 -17.60 19.32 28.58
CA ALA A 8 -17.96 18.31 29.57
C ALA A 8 -16.70 17.89 30.32
N LEU A 9 -16.68 18.17 31.62
CA LEU A 9 -15.60 17.87 32.57
C LEU A 9 -15.90 16.51 33.21
N PHE A 10 -15.07 15.49 33.00
CA PHE A 10 -15.11 14.27 33.79
C PHE A 10 -14.18 14.43 34.99
N ALA A 11 -14.76 14.46 36.19
CA ALA A 11 -14.03 14.50 37.45
C ALA A 11 -13.55 13.08 37.82
N ALA A 12 -12.24 12.90 37.93
CA ALA A 12 -11.63 11.70 38.49
C ALA A 12 -11.53 11.84 40.02
N THR A 13 -12.21 10.98 40.77
CA THR A 13 -12.03 10.88 42.23
C THR A 13 -11.02 9.77 42.52
N ALA A 14 -9.86 10.14 43.04
CA ALA A 14 -8.82 9.23 43.48
C ALA A 14 -9.17 8.66 44.87
N ILE A 15 -9.19 7.34 45.00
CA ILE A 15 -9.11 6.65 46.29
C ILE A 15 -7.89 5.74 46.25
N ALA A 16 -6.89 6.09 47.05
CA ALA A 16 -5.71 5.28 47.31
C ALA A 16 -6.09 4.14 48.26
N GLY A 17 -5.83 2.90 47.84
CA GLY A 17 -5.95 1.71 48.67
C GLY A 17 -4.89 0.69 48.26
N LEU A 18 -3.92 0.44 49.15
CA LEU A 18 -2.91 -0.61 49.01
C LEU A 18 -3.59 -1.97 48.79
N PHE A 19 -3.29 -2.66 47.69
CA PHE A 19 -3.54 -4.09 47.56
C PHE A 19 -2.39 -4.80 46.84
N ALA A 20 -2.03 -5.95 47.40
CA ALA A 20 -0.98 -6.83 46.97
C ALA A 20 -1.16 -7.30 45.51
N ILE A 21 -0.03 -7.44 44.82
CA ILE A 21 0.10 -7.87 43.44
C ILE A 21 -0.37 -9.32 43.32
N GLY A 22 -1.63 -9.50 42.92
CA GLY A 22 -2.13 -10.69 42.27
C GLY A 22 -2.46 -10.32 40.83
N VAL A 23 -1.74 -10.92 39.88
CA VAL A 23 -1.95 -10.73 38.44
C VAL A 23 -3.30 -11.38 38.08
N ASN A 24 -4.40 -10.66 38.28
CA ASN A 24 -5.66 -11.00 37.65
C ASN A 24 -5.66 -10.39 36.25
N SER A 25 -5.26 -11.21 35.28
CA SER A 25 -5.69 -11.03 33.90
C SER A 25 -7.22 -10.99 33.90
N ASN A 26 -7.80 -9.81 33.73
CA ASN A 26 -9.19 -9.71 33.29
C ASN A 26 -9.23 -10.28 31.86
N THR A 27 -9.39 -11.59 31.74
CA THR A 27 -9.79 -12.23 30.48
C THR A 27 -11.18 -11.70 30.17
N ALA A 28 -11.26 -10.73 29.26
CA ALA A 28 -12.51 -10.41 28.58
C ALA A 28 -13.14 -11.74 28.11
N LYS A 29 -14.47 -11.89 28.27
CA LYS A 29 -15.16 -13.07 27.74
C LYS A 29 -14.87 -13.15 26.25
N ALA A 30 -14.47 -14.34 25.77
CA ALA A 30 -14.34 -14.60 24.35
C ALA A 30 -15.65 -14.24 23.65
N GLU A 31 -15.58 -13.40 22.61
CA GLU A 31 -16.69 -13.24 21.69
C GLU A 31 -16.59 -14.38 20.66
N ASP A 32 -17.64 -15.18 20.53
CA ASP A 32 -17.66 -16.33 19.62
C ASP A 32 -18.23 -15.94 18.25
N ILE A 33 -17.45 -16.19 17.20
CA ILE A 33 -17.90 -16.10 15.80
C ILE A 33 -18.52 -17.44 15.43
N ASN A 34 -19.81 -17.45 15.11
CA ASN A 34 -20.50 -18.63 14.60
C ASN A 34 -20.77 -18.44 13.10
N VAL A 35 -20.32 -19.39 12.31
CA VAL A 35 -20.53 -19.47 10.85
C VAL A 35 -21.45 -20.65 10.55
N ASN A 36 -22.48 -20.41 9.74
CA ASN A 36 -23.37 -21.45 9.25
C ASN A 36 -23.27 -21.58 7.72
N THR A 37 -22.60 -22.62 7.25
CA THR A 37 -22.36 -22.86 5.82
C THR A 37 -23.59 -23.41 5.08
N ASN A 38 -24.71 -23.65 5.77
CA ASN A 38 -25.98 -24.05 5.16
C ASN A 38 -26.93 -22.87 4.92
N THR A 39 -26.58 -21.67 5.38
CA THR A 39 -27.39 -20.46 5.20
C THR A 39 -26.58 -19.42 4.45
N SER A 40 -26.80 -19.38 3.14
CA SER A 40 -26.22 -18.38 2.26
C SER A 40 -26.94 -17.03 2.38
N VAL A 41 -26.16 -15.96 2.40
CA VAL A 41 -26.62 -14.58 2.24
C VAL A 41 -26.77 -14.26 0.75
N ARG A 42 -25.70 -14.49 -0.03
CA ARG A 42 -25.63 -14.25 -1.47
C ARG A 42 -24.39 -14.88 -2.11
N ASP A 43 -24.32 -14.86 -3.43
CA ASP A 43 -23.09 -15.21 -4.16
C ASP A 43 -21.97 -14.19 -3.91
N VAL A 44 -20.72 -14.65 -3.88
CA VAL A 44 -19.56 -13.78 -3.73
C VAL A 44 -19.42 -12.87 -4.95
N THR A 45 -19.54 -11.56 -4.72
CA THR A 45 -19.41 -10.53 -5.77
C THR A 45 -18.42 -9.42 -5.44
N HIS A 46 -17.78 -9.49 -4.27
CA HIS A 46 -16.76 -8.55 -3.81
C HIS A 46 -17.24 -7.10 -3.78
N VAL A 47 -18.47 -6.85 -3.31
CA VAL A 47 -19.10 -5.52 -3.42
C VAL A 47 -18.29 -4.40 -2.78
N ALA A 48 -17.56 -4.68 -1.70
CA ALA A 48 -16.79 -3.69 -0.98
C ALA A 48 -15.41 -3.42 -1.59
N SER A 49 -15.00 -4.18 -2.61
CA SER A 49 -13.73 -4.01 -3.28
C SER A 49 -13.84 -2.93 -4.36
N GLY A 50 -13.45 -1.71 -3.99
CA GLY A 50 -13.41 -0.56 -4.90
C GLY A 50 -12.80 0.65 -4.21
N GLY A 51 -12.70 1.77 -4.92
CA GLY A 51 -12.06 2.96 -4.37
C GLY A 51 -12.22 4.22 -5.20
N LEU A 52 -12.38 5.35 -4.53
CA LEU A 52 -12.39 6.68 -5.12
C LEU A 52 -10.96 7.13 -5.40
N TYR A 53 -10.63 7.53 -6.63
CA TYR A 53 -9.26 7.97 -6.95
C TYR A 53 -8.16 6.94 -6.60
N ALA A 54 -8.57 5.67 -6.49
CA ALA A 54 -7.72 4.51 -6.25
C ALA A 54 -6.54 4.45 -7.21
N MET A 55 -6.74 4.95 -8.43
CA MET A 55 -5.75 5.02 -9.50
C MET A 55 -5.38 6.48 -9.84
N GLN A 56 -4.08 6.72 -9.94
CA GLN A 56 -3.52 7.96 -10.46
C GLN A 56 -3.46 7.97 -12.00
N ASP A 57 -3.07 6.83 -12.57
CA ASP A 57 -2.93 6.62 -14.02
C ASP A 57 -2.99 5.11 -14.34
N ALA A 58 -2.94 4.76 -15.62
CA ALA A 58 -2.95 3.37 -16.09
C ALA A 58 -1.89 2.43 -15.47
N ASN A 59 -0.91 2.90 -14.70
CA ASN A 59 0.11 2.03 -14.08
C ASN A 59 0.31 2.26 -12.59
N THR A 60 -0.51 3.11 -11.96
CA THR A 60 -0.33 3.51 -10.56
C THR A 60 -1.67 3.48 -9.82
N PRO A 61 -1.96 2.41 -9.05
CA PRO A 61 -1.17 1.19 -8.92
C PRO A 61 -1.15 0.36 -10.20
N ASN A 62 -0.19 -0.56 -10.28
CA ASN A 62 -0.16 -1.48 -11.41
C ASN A 62 -1.17 -2.62 -11.21
N VAL A 63 -1.58 -3.24 -12.32
CA VAL A 63 -2.54 -4.35 -12.33
C VAL A 63 -2.17 -5.50 -11.39
N SER A 64 -0.89 -5.84 -11.21
CA SER A 64 -0.52 -6.94 -10.31
C SER A 64 -0.76 -6.65 -8.83
N LEU A 65 -0.90 -5.38 -8.45
CA LEU A 65 -1.32 -4.99 -7.11
C LEU A 65 -2.85 -4.98 -6.99
N LEU A 66 -3.58 -4.60 -8.04
CA LEU A 66 -5.04 -4.47 -7.99
C LEU A 66 -5.78 -5.79 -8.26
N GLN A 67 -5.28 -6.63 -9.16
CA GLN A 67 -5.94 -7.87 -9.58
C GLN A 67 -6.29 -8.82 -8.42
N PRO A 68 -5.41 -9.01 -7.39
CA PRO A 68 -5.74 -9.86 -6.26
C PRO A 68 -6.90 -9.35 -5.39
N LEU A 69 -7.21 -8.05 -5.44
CA LEU A 69 -8.26 -7.44 -4.62
C LEU A 69 -9.67 -7.62 -5.20
N LYS A 70 -9.76 -8.10 -6.46
CA LYS A 70 -11.02 -8.23 -7.22
C LYS A 70 -11.87 -6.95 -7.19
N PRO A 71 -11.32 -5.79 -7.58
CA PRO A 71 -12.10 -4.55 -7.60
C PRO A 71 -13.32 -4.69 -8.51
N LYS A 72 -14.50 -4.38 -7.98
CA LYS A 72 -15.76 -4.33 -8.71
C LYS A 72 -15.94 -2.99 -9.40
N THR A 73 -15.73 -1.91 -8.64
CA THR A 73 -15.89 -0.52 -9.10
C THR A 73 -14.68 0.35 -8.75
N PHE A 74 -14.53 1.44 -9.49
CA PHE A 74 -13.69 2.57 -9.14
C PHE A 74 -14.46 3.86 -9.39
N THR A 75 -14.46 4.79 -8.43
CA THR A 75 -14.99 6.13 -8.64
C THR A 75 -13.85 7.05 -9.05
N GLN A 76 -13.96 7.68 -10.21
CA GLN A 76 -12.87 8.45 -10.79
C GLN A 76 -13.39 9.72 -11.46
N ALA A 77 -12.51 10.71 -11.60
CA ALA A 77 -12.78 11.92 -12.35
C ALA A 77 -13.25 11.60 -13.79
N PRO A 78 -14.07 12.47 -14.39
CA PRO A 78 -14.56 12.26 -15.74
C PRO A 78 -13.43 12.52 -16.75
N PRO A 79 -13.61 12.20 -18.03
CA PRO A 79 -12.74 12.77 -19.05
C PRO A 79 -12.70 14.29 -18.88
N PHE A 80 -11.51 14.88 -19.03
CA PHE A 80 -11.28 16.30 -18.76
C PHE A 80 -11.44 16.73 -17.30
N GLY A 81 -11.42 15.80 -16.35
CA GLY A 81 -11.39 16.10 -14.92
C GLY A 81 -10.23 17.02 -14.54
N GLN A 82 -10.52 18.03 -13.71
CA GLN A 82 -9.55 19.05 -13.30
C GLN A 82 -9.36 19.10 -11.79
N GLN A 83 -10.13 18.32 -11.02
CA GLN A 83 -10.07 18.40 -9.57
C GLN A 83 -8.68 18.06 -9.03
N ILE A 84 -8.27 18.83 -8.03
CA ILE A 84 -7.06 18.59 -7.23
C ILE A 84 -7.51 18.40 -5.77
N PRO A 85 -7.98 17.20 -5.39
CA PRO A 85 -8.44 16.88 -4.05
C PRO A 85 -7.26 16.84 -3.07
N ASN A 86 -7.56 17.10 -1.78
CA ASN A 86 -6.67 16.86 -0.62
C ASN A 86 -5.23 17.40 -0.76
N GLY A 87 -5.06 18.56 -1.39
CA GLY A 87 -3.74 19.20 -1.52
C GLY A 87 -2.76 18.50 -2.47
N GLU A 88 -3.25 17.61 -3.34
CA GLU A 88 -2.44 16.99 -4.40
C GLU A 88 -1.72 18.07 -5.26
N PRO A 89 -0.51 17.81 -5.78
CA PRO A 89 0.23 18.84 -6.52
C PRO A 89 -0.30 19.05 -7.95
N LYS A 90 -1.15 18.16 -8.47
CA LYS A 90 -1.71 18.21 -9.84
C LYS A 90 -2.90 17.27 -9.98
N THR A 91 -3.64 17.43 -11.08
CA THR A 91 -4.71 16.53 -11.49
C THR A 91 -4.18 15.14 -11.85
N ALA A 92 -4.99 14.11 -11.59
CA ALA A 92 -4.75 12.73 -11.98
C ALA A 92 -6.06 11.93 -11.93
N GLY A 93 -6.01 10.66 -12.34
CA GLY A 93 -7.14 9.75 -12.18
C GLY A 93 -8.33 10.00 -13.10
N ASP A 94 -8.19 10.79 -14.17
CA ASP A 94 -9.28 10.94 -15.14
C ASP A 94 -9.61 9.60 -15.83
N PHE A 95 -10.88 9.42 -16.18
CA PHE A 95 -11.41 8.20 -16.80
C PHE A 95 -10.55 7.68 -17.95
N ASP A 96 -10.20 8.52 -18.93
CA ASP A 96 -9.44 8.08 -20.11
C ASP A 96 -8.03 7.57 -19.74
N SER A 97 -7.43 8.14 -18.68
CA SER A 97 -6.12 7.73 -18.17
C SER A 97 -6.14 6.37 -17.47
N ILE A 98 -7.23 6.02 -16.77
CA ILE A 98 -7.32 4.82 -15.93
C ILE A 98 -8.12 3.68 -16.58
N GLN A 99 -8.98 3.98 -17.56
CA GLN A 99 -9.90 3.03 -18.19
C GLN A 99 -9.22 1.75 -18.70
N PRO A 100 -8.04 1.81 -19.37
CA PRO A 100 -7.39 0.59 -19.86
C PRO A 100 -7.05 -0.40 -18.74
N THR A 101 -6.76 0.10 -17.54
CA THR A 101 -6.45 -0.71 -16.37
C THR A 101 -7.70 -1.25 -15.71
N ALA A 102 -8.74 -0.43 -15.55
CA ALA A 102 -10.05 -0.89 -15.08
C ALA A 102 -10.59 -2.05 -15.95
N HIS A 103 -10.55 -1.87 -17.27
CA HIS A 103 -10.92 -2.90 -18.25
C HIS A 103 -10.11 -4.18 -18.07
N GLN A 104 -8.78 -4.08 -17.92
CA GLN A 104 -7.92 -5.24 -17.72
C GLN A 104 -8.24 -6.01 -16.43
N LEU A 105 -8.68 -5.30 -15.39
CA LEU A 105 -9.06 -5.90 -14.10
C LEU A 105 -10.44 -6.56 -14.13
N GLY A 106 -11.27 -6.21 -15.12
CA GLY A 106 -12.70 -6.55 -15.16
C GLY A 106 -13.57 -5.63 -14.28
N ALA A 107 -12.99 -4.55 -13.74
CA ALA A 107 -13.70 -3.55 -12.95
C ALA A 107 -14.42 -2.55 -13.86
N LYS A 108 -15.45 -1.89 -13.34
CA LYS A 108 -16.15 -0.78 -14.01
C LYS A 108 -15.87 0.54 -13.31
N VAL A 109 -16.06 1.65 -14.02
CA VAL A 109 -15.75 2.99 -13.50
C VAL A 109 -17.03 3.80 -13.28
N MET A 110 -17.24 4.26 -12.06
CA MET A 110 -18.18 5.35 -11.77
C MET A 110 -17.54 6.68 -12.18
N VAL A 111 -18.18 7.38 -13.12
CA VAL A 111 -17.65 8.61 -13.72
C VAL A 111 -18.23 9.80 -12.95
N ARG A 112 -17.43 10.42 -12.08
CA ARG A 112 -17.83 11.54 -11.21
C ARG A 112 -17.81 12.87 -11.94
N LEU A 113 -18.94 13.26 -12.53
CA LEU A 113 -19.04 14.48 -13.34
C LEU A 113 -18.57 15.79 -12.67
N PRO A 114 -18.84 16.08 -11.38
CA PRO A 114 -18.49 17.38 -10.81
C PRO A 114 -16.98 17.64 -10.72
N ASP A 115 -16.14 16.59 -10.79
CA ASP A 115 -14.68 16.71 -10.76
C ASP A 115 -14.09 17.30 -12.06
N PHE A 116 -14.95 17.67 -13.01
CA PHE A 116 -14.61 18.63 -14.06
C PHE A 116 -14.07 19.94 -13.50
N TYR A 117 -14.60 20.40 -12.36
CA TYR A 117 -14.15 21.62 -11.72
C TYR A 117 -12.88 21.38 -10.89
N PRO A 118 -11.94 22.35 -10.85
CA PRO A 118 -10.64 22.15 -10.22
C PRO A 118 -10.65 22.16 -8.69
N ASN A 119 -11.64 22.79 -8.07
CA ASN A 119 -11.69 23.03 -6.63
C ASN A 119 -12.90 22.36 -6.01
N PHE A 120 -12.76 22.02 -4.73
CA PHE A 120 -13.86 21.66 -3.85
C PHE A 120 -14.00 22.71 -2.72
N PRO A 121 -15.21 23.20 -2.39
CA PRO A 121 -16.48 22.94 -3.06
C PRO A 121 -16.47 23.37 -4.53
N TYR A 122 -17.30 22.70 -5.35
CA TYR A 122 -17.27 22.88 -6.80
C TYR A 122 -17.67 24.30 -7.21
N ASN A 123 -16.90 24.92 -8.11
CA ASN A 123 -17.23 26.22 -8.67
C ASN A 123 -18.26 26.09 -9.80
N PHE A 124 -19.46 25.57 -9.49
CA PHE A 124 -20.55 25.47 -10.45
C PHE A 124 -20.79 26.82 -11.13
N ASP A 125 -20.85 26.81 -12.46
CA ASP A 125 -20.79 28.01 -13.29
C ASP A 125 -22.14 28.39 -13.94
N GLY A 126 -23.20 27.70 -13.55
CA GLY A 126 -24.56 27.89 -14.05
C GLY A 126 -25.00 26.76 -14.97
N MET A 127 -26.31 26.57 -15.15
CA MET A 127 -26.84 25.41 -15.88
C MET A 127 -26.40 25.37 -17.34
N ALA A 128 -26.29 26.51 -18.03
CA ALA A 128 -25.91 26.51 -19.45
C ALA A 128 -24.52 25.92 -19.68
N GLU A 129 -23.52 26.37 -18.91
CA GLU A 129 -22.15 25.86 -19.02
C GLU A 129 -22.03 24.44 -18.49
N TRP A 130 -22.71 24.11 -17.38
CA TRP A 130 -22.76 22.75 -16.87
C TRP A 130 -23.28 21.75 -17.90
N LYS A 131 -24.35 22.07 -18.64
CA LYS A 131 -24.84 21.21 -19.73
C LYS A 131 -23.79 20.99 -20.83
N ASN A 132 -23.05 22.03 -21.19
CA ASN A 132 -21.96 21.93 -22.16
C ASN A 132 -20.85 21.00 -21.63
N HIS A 133 -20.48 21.15 -20.36
CA HIS A 133 -19.49 20.30 -19.68
C HIS A 133 -19.94 18.84 -19.63
N VAL A 134 -21.16 18.56 -19.16
CA VAL A 134 -21.75 17.21 -19.11
C VAL A 134 -21.76 16.58 -20.49
N THR A 135 -22.28 17.28 -21.50
CA THR A 135 -22.35 16.76 -22.88
C THR A 135 -20.96 16.35 -23.37
N LYS A 136 -19.96 17.21 -23.13
CA LYS A 136 -18.56 16.95 -23.51
C LYS A 136 -17.97 15.75 -22.78
N MET A 137 -18.12 15.67 -21.46
CA MET A 137 -17.58 14.59 -20.63
C MET A 137 -18.21 13.24 -20.97
N VAL A 138 -19.54 13.19 -21.03
CA VAL A 138 -20.32 11.98 -21.29
C VAL A 138 -20.04 11.47 -22.70
N THR A 139 -20.08 12.34 -23.72
CA THR A 139 -19.76 11.95 -25.11
C THR A 139 -18.35 11.37 -25.25
N GLN A 140 -17.37 11.90 -24.48
CA GLN A 140 -16.02 11.37 -24.49
C GLN A 140 -15.94 10.00 -23.79
N ALA A 141 -16.55 9.87 -22.60
CA ALA A 141 -16.55 8.62 -21.83
C ALA A 141 -17.25 7.48 -22.57
N GLU A 142 -18.37 7.76 -23.27
CA GLU A 142 -19.16 6.79 -24.04
C GLU A 142 -18.37 6.12 -25.19
N LYS A 143 -17.20 6.63 -25.56
CA LYS A 143 -16.27 5.92 -26.47
C LYS A 143 -15.77 4.60 -25.88
N HIS A 144 -15.87 4.44 -24.56
CA HIS A 144 -15.53 3.25 -23.78
C HIS A 144 -16.69 2.87 -22.85
N SER A 145 -17.93 2.97 -23.34
CA SER A 145 -19.16 2.76 -22.57
C SER A 145 -19.24 1.41 -21.86
N ASP A 146 -18.64 0.36 -22.43
CA ASP A 146 -18.56 -0.95 -21.80
C ASP A 146 -17.86 -0.91 -20.44
N ASP A 147 -16.95 0.05 -20.19
CA ASP A 147 -16.17 0.14 -18.94
C ASP A 147 -16.79 1.08 -17.90
N ILE A 148 -17.94 1.69 -18.22
CA ILE A 148 -18.65 2.58 -17.31
C ILE A 148 -19.59 1.77 -16.43
N TYR A 149 -19.50 2.01 -15.12
CA TYR A 149 -20.43 1.48 -14.14
C TYR A 149 -21.72 2.31 -14.12
N ALA A 150 -21.55 3.62 -13.89
CA ALA A 150 -22.59 4.63 -13.89
C ALA A 150 -21.97 6.04 -13.97
N TYR A 151 -22.77 7.03 -14.36
CA TYR A 151 -22.43 8.45 -14.20
C TYR A 151 -22.93 8.95 -12.86
N GLU A 152 -22.02 9.48 -12.04
CA GLU A 152 -22.36 10.21 -10.83
C GLU A 152 -22.58 11.68 -11.18
N ILE A 153 -23.82 12.14 -11.05
CA ILE A 153 -24.24 13.49 -11.48
C ILE A 153 -23.59 14.59 -10.63
N TYR A 154 -23.52 14.37 -9.32
CA TYR A 154 -22.98 15.33 -8.37
C TYR A 154 -22.46 14.62 -7.12
N ASN A 155 -21.62 15.30 -6.35
CA ASN A 155 -20.98 14.78 -5.15
C ASN A 155 -21.31 15.71 -3.96
N GLU A 156 -21.75 15.12 -2.84
CA GLU A 156 -22.06 15.78 -1.57
C GLU A 156 -23.10 16.92 -1.63
N PRO A 157 -24.20 16.85 -2.40
CA PRO A 157 -25.11 17.97 -2.53
C PRO A 157 -25.78 18.36 -1.20
N SER A 158 -26.01 17.43 -0.28
CA SER A 158 -26.58 17.73 1.05
C SER A 158 -25.69 18.63 1.93
N GLY A 159 -24.37 18.60 1.73
CA GLY A 159 -23.41 19.40 2.51
C GLY A 159 -23.11 20.77 1.90
N TYR A 160 -23.18 20.88 0.56
CA TYR A 160 -22.66 22.05 -0.16
C TYR A 160 -23.72 22.79 -0.98
N TRP A 161 -24.77 22.10 -1.45
CA TRP A 161 -25.80 22.75 -2.24
C TRP A 161 -26.67 23.74 -1.45
N PRO A 162 -27.07 23.49 -0.18
CA PRO A 162 -27.89 24.43 0.59
C PRO A 162 -27.26 25.80 0.82
N ASP A 163 -25.94 25.92 0.74
CA ASP A 163 -25.20 27.15 0.97
C ASP A 163 -24.71 27.74 -0.36
N PRO A 164 -25.28 28.87 -0.84
CA PRO A 164 -24.85 29.51 -2.07
C PRO A 164 -23.35 29.81 -2.09
N ALA A 165 -22.73 30.16 -0.96
CA ALA A 165 -21.29 30.45 -0.92
C ALA A 165 -20.41 29.23 -1.23
N LYS A 166 -20.97 28.02 -1.14
CA LYS A 166 -20.30 26.73 -1.39
C LYS A 166 -20.77 26.04 -2.67
N ARG A 167 -21.85 26.51 -3.29
CA ARG A 167 -22.46 25.86 -4.46
C ARG A 167 -21.71 26.17 -5.76
N GLY A 168 -21.27 27.41 -5.94
CA GLY A 168 -20.75 27.87 -7.22
C GLY A 168 -20.41 29.35 -7.25
N LYS A 169 -19.96 29.83 -8.42
CA LYS A 169 -19.57 31.24 -8.64
C LYS A 169 -19.89 31.79 -10.03
N GLY A 170 -20.51 31.01 -10.92
CA GLY A 170 -20.81 31.48 -12.27
C GLY A 170 -22.08 32.32 -12.38
N ALA A 171 -22.65 32.40 -13.58
CA ALA A 171 -23.84 33.22 -13.81
C ALA A 171 -25.10 32.51 -13.31
N ASN A 172 -25.92 33.21 -12.52
CA ASN A 172 -27.21 32.73 -11.98
C ASN A 172 -27.14 31.37 -11.24
N TYR A 173 -25.96 30.96 -10.78
CA TYR A 173 -25.72 29.66 -10.15
C TYR A 173 -26.56 29.46 -8.87
N ASP A 174 -26.86 30.56 -8.17
CA ASP A 174 -27.62 30.63 -6.94
C ASP A 174 -29.13 30.40 -7.14
N GLN A 175 -29.62 30.67 -8.35
CA GLN A 175 -31.02 30.45 -8.76
C GLN A 175 -31.33 28.98 -9.12
N VAL A 176 -30.29 28.17 -9.36
CA VAL A 176 -30.44 26.77 -9.78
C VAL A 176 -30.66 25.88 -8.55
N THR A 177 -31.78 25.16 -8.52
CA THR A 177 -32.04 24.15 -7.48
C THR A 177 -31.27 22.86 -7.78
N PHE A 178 -31.02 22.03 -6.76
CA PHE A 178 -30.36 20.75 -6.98
C PHE A 178 -31.21 19.84 -7.86
N ASP A 179 -32.52 19.83 -7.61
CA ASP A 179 -33.50 19.08 -8.40
C ASP A 179 -33.46 19.45 -9.88
N GLN A 180 -33.32 20.75 -10.19
CA GLN A 180 -33.13 21.21 -11.57
C GLN A 180 -31.82 20.70 -12.16
N LEU A 181 -30.69 20.80 -11.43
CA LEU A 181 -29.41 20.28 -11.89
C LEU A 181 -29.51 18.77 -12.16
N TRP A 182 -30.07 18.02 -11.22
CA TRP A 182 -30.25 16.57 -11.34
C TRP A 182 -31.07 16.21 -12.57
N ASN A 183 -32.28 16.76 -12.67
CA ASN A 183 -33.23 16.42 -13.73
C ASN A 183 -32.66 16.74 -15.11
N GLU A 184 -32.10 17.94 -15.30
CA GLU A 184 -31.57 18.34 -16.60
C GLU A 184 -30.28 17.58 -16.98
N THR A 185 -29.43 17.24 -16.00
CA THR A 185 -28.23 16.43 -16.24
C THR A 185 -28.59 14.99 -16.61
N TYR A 186 -29.58 14.40 -15.91
CA TYR A 186 -30.11 13.08 -16.19
C TYR A 186 -30.60 12.96 -17.64
N GLN A 187 -31.37 13.95 -18.10
CA GLN A 187 -31.90 13.96 -19.47
C GLN A 187 -30.79 14.07 -20.52
N ILE A 188 -29.69 14.80 -20.24
CA ILE A 188 -28.54 14.87 -21.16
C ILE A 188 -27.85 13.50 -21.26
N ILE A 189 -27.59 12.85 -20.12
CA ILE A 189 -26.94 11.54 -20.10
C ILE A 189 -27.79 10.52 -20.87
N LYS A 190 -29.09 10.41 -20.56
CA LYS A 190 -30.00 9.48 -21.25
C LYS A 190 -30.25 9.87 -22.71
N GLY A 191 -30.14 11.15 -23.06
CA GLY A 191 -30.22 11.62 -24.45
C GLY A 191 -29.02 11.23 -25.30
N ILE A 192 -27.83 11.15 -24.71
CA ILE A 192 -26.61 10.67 -25.38
C ILE A 192 -26.64 9.13 -25.48
N ASN A 193 -26.94 8.45 -24.37
CA ASN A 193 -27.07 7.00 -24.32
C ASN A 193 -28.25 6.61 -23.40
N PRO A 194 -29.39 6.15 -23.95
CA PRO A 194 -30.55 5.73 -23.16
C PRO A 194 -30.27 4.58 -22.19
N LYS A 195 -29.19 3.81 -22.40
CA LYS A 195 -28.79 2.69 -21.55
C LYS A 195 -27.74 3.07 -20.50
N ALA A 196 -27.21 4.29 -20.53
CA ALA A 196 -26.23 4.74 -19.54
C ALA A 196 -26.85 4.68 -18.15
N LYS A 197 -26.14 4.07 -17.19
CA LYS A 197 -26.60 4.02 -15.80
C LYS A 197 -26.21 5.30 -15.07
N ILE A 198 -27.03 5.72 -14.11
CA ILE A 198 -26.83 6.93 -13.32
C ILE A 198 -26.87 6.58 -11.83
N VAL A 199 -25.94 7.12 -11.07
CA VAL A 199 -25.84 6.94 -9.62
C VAL A 199 -25.98 8.29 -8.92
N GLY A 200 -26.65 8.29 -7.78
CA GLY A 200 -26.81 9.49 -6.96
C GLY A 200 -27.84 9.29 -5.87
N PRO A 201 -28.08 10.31 -5.03
CA PRO A 201 -27.59 11.69 -5.15
C PRO A 201 -26.19 11.91 -4.57
N SER A 202 -25.55 10.89 -4.01
CA SER A 202 -24.21 10.94 -3.38
C SER A 202 -24.14 11.91 -2.20
N LEU A 203 -25.05 11.75 -1.23
CA LEU A 203 -25.07 12.59 -0.02
C LEU A 203 -23.75 12.49 0.75
N ASN A 204 -23.37 13.57 1.44
CA ASN A 204 -22.16 13.62 2.29
C ASN A 204 -22.26 12.81 3.60
N GLY A 205 -23.19 11.86 3.65
CA GLY A 205 -23.67 11.16 4.83
C GLY A 205 -25.17 10.92 4.71
N TRP A 206 -25.66 9.83 5.33
CA TRP A 206 -27.08 9.52 5.32
C TRP A 206 -27.92 10.69 5.88
N ASN A 207 -28.96 11.08 5.14
CA ASN A 207 -29.94 12.07 5.57
C ASN A 207 -31.33 11.66 5.07
N ASN A 208 -32.13 11.09 5.97
CA ASN A 208 -33.46 10.56 5.67
C ASN A 208 -34.38 11.58 4.96
N LYS A 209 -34.45 12.82 5.47
CA LYS A 209 -35.31 13.87 4.92
C LYS A 209 -34.87 14.28 3.51
N TRP A 210 -33.57 14.43 3.31
CA TRP A 210 -33.02 14.81 2.01
C TRP A 210 -33.27 13.69 0.99
N MET A 211 -32.97 12.44 1.35
CA MET A 211 -33.18 11.28 0.48
C MET A 211 -34.66 11.16 0.06
N ARG A 212 -35.60 11.29 1.00
CA ARG A 212 -37.04 11.29 0.69
C ARG A 212 -37.42 12.39 -0.30
N SER A 213 -36.95 13.61 -0.08
CA SER A 213 -37.24 14.74 -0.97
C SER A 213 -36.70 14.50 -2.38
N PHE A 214 -35.47 13.97 -2.47
CA PHE A 214 -34.83 13.65 -3.73
C PHE A 214 -35.56 12.56 -4.51
N LEU A 215 -35.90 11.43 -3.86
CA LEU A 215 -36.61 10.34 -4.52
C LEU A 215 -38.02 10.74 -4.96
N GLN A 216 -38.71 11.58 -4.19
CA GLN A 216 -39.99 12.16 -4.61
C GLN A 216 -39.82 13.02 -5.87
N ASN A 217 -38.85 13.94 -5.91
CA ASN A 217 -38.58 14.75 -7.09
C ASN A 217 -38.20 13.90 -8.30
N ALA A 218 -37.33 12.90 -8.12
CA ALA A 218 -36.87 12.02 -9.20
C ALA A 218 -38.01 11.16 -9.77
N LYS A 219 -38.93 10.70 -8.91
CA LYS A 219 -40.16 10.01 -9.32
C LYS A 219 -41.06 10.94 -10.14
N ASP A 220 -41.33 12.14 -9.65
CA ASP A 220 -42.25 13.09 -10.29
C ASP A 220 -41.75 13.60 -11.65
N ASN A 221 -40.43 13.60 -11.86
CA ASN A 221 -39.79 14.06 -13.09
C ASN A 221 -39.27 12.92 -13.99
N ASN A 222 -39.51 11.66 -13.62
CA ASN A 222 -39.07 10.48 -14.37
C ASN A 222 -37.53 10.45 -14.59
N THR A 223 -36.79 10.78 -13.54
CA THR A 223 -35.32 10.93 -13.47
C THR A 223 -34.72 10.10 -12.33
N MET A 224 -35.37 8.98 -11.98
CA MET A 224 -34.89 8.03 -10.96
C MET A 224 -33.48 7.55 -11.29
N PRO A 225 -32.53 7.53 -10.32
CA PRO A 225 -31.23 6.92 -10.54
C PRO A 225 -31.35 5.42 -10.77
N ASP A 226 -30.35 4.84 -11.42
CA ASP A 226 -30.18 3.39 -11.51
C ASP A 226 -29.57 2.81 -10.21
N TYR A 227 -28.83 3.62 -9.44
CA TYR A 227 -28.29 3.27 -8.13
C TYR A 227 -28.45 4.43 -7.12
N VAL A 228 -28.91 4.13 -5.91
CA VAL A 228 -28.94 5.12 -4.81
C VAL A 228 -27.56 5.20 -4.15
N SER A 229 -27.09 6.42 -3.86
CA SER A 229 -25.76 6.66 -3.30
C SER A 229 -25.74 7.70 -2.17
N TRP A 230 -24.91 7.43 -1.17
CA TRP A 230 -24.46 8.35 -0.13
C TRP A 230 -23.09 7.90 0.40
N HIS A 231 -22.42 8.77 1.17
CA HIS A 231 -21.14 8.46 1.79
C HIS A 231 -21.33 7.79 3.15
N GLN A 232 -20.61 6.70 3.40
CA GLN A 232 -20.77 5.88 4.60
C GLN A 232 -19.62 6.04 5.59
N TRP A 233 -19.87 6.75 6.69
CA TRP A 233 -18.86 7.06 7.72
C TRP A 233 -18.95 6.20 8.98
N SER A 234 -19.94 5.32 9.07
CA SER A 234 -20.09 4.38 10.18
C SER A 234 -20.54 3.04 9.64
N ALA A 235 -19.66 2.03 9.65
CA ALA A 235 -20.04 0.69 9.25
C ALA A 235 -21.30 0.22 10.00
N ALA A 236 -21.36 0.47 11.32
CA ALA A 236 -22.43 -0.02 12.16
C ALA A 236 -23.81 0.59 11.84
N ALA A 237 -23.84 1.85 11.38
CA ALA A 237 -25.11 2.52 11.04
C ALA A 237 -25.72 2.03 9.72
N TYR A 238 -24.91 1.45 8.82
CA TYR A 238 -25.32 1.16 7.44
C TYR A 238 -26.58 0.29 7.33
N PRO A 239 -26.71 -0.87 8.02
CA PRO A 239 -27.91 -1.70 7.89
C PRO A 239 -29.21 -0.99 8.32
N GLY A 240 -29.13 -0.09 9.30
CA GLY A 240 -30.28 0.73 9.71
C GLY A 240 -30.66 1.78 8.67
N GLN A 241 -29.67 2.38 8.03
CA GLN A 241 -29.86 3.37 6.97
C GLN A 241 -30.47 2.76 5.71
N VAL A 242 -30.12 1.52 5.38
CA VAL A 242 -30.77 0.76 4.29
C VAL A 242 -32.25 0.53 4.59
N LYS A 243 -32.60 0.10 5.81
CA LYS A 243 -34.02 -0.04 6.22
C LYS A 243 -34.80 1.27 6.14
N GLU A 244 -34.13 2.39 6.44
CA GLU A 244 -34.73 3.70 6.27
C GLU A 244 -34.94 4.06 4.79
N LEU A 245 -34.03 3.66 3.89
CA LEU A 245 -34.20 3.80 2.43
C LEU A 245 -35.40 2.97 1.94
N GLU A 246 -35.45 1.69 2.30
CA GLU A 246 -36.54 0.76 1.95
C GLU A 246 -37.90 1.35 2.38
N ALA A 247 -37.99 1.89 3.59
CA ALA A 247 -39.21 2.53 4.09
C ALA A 247 -39.59 3.81 3.32
N ILE A 248 -38.60 4.59 2.83
CA ILE A 248 -38.84 5.72 1.94
C ILE A 248 -39.39 5.20 0.61
N GLU A 249 -38.74 4.21 0.00
CA GLU A 249 -39.12 3.64 -1.29
C GLU A 249 -40.53 3.05 -1.25
N ASP A 250 -40.86 2.26 -0.22
CA ASP A 250 -42.20 1.71 0.02
C ASP A 250 -43.25 2.83 0.11
N SER A 251 -42.97 3.87 0.89
CA SER A 251 -43.88 5.00 1.07
C SER A 251 -44.10 5.82 -0.21
N LEU A 252 -43.15 5.75 -1.15
CA LEU A 252 -43.24 6.36 -2.47
C LEU A 252 -43.72 5.37 -3.54
N SER A 253 -44.03 4.13 -3.17
CA SER A 253 -44.39 3.03 -4.09
C SER A 253 -43.32 2.79 -5.17
N LEU A 254 -42.06 2.88 -4.78
CA LEU A 254 -40.89 2.55 -5.58
C LEU A 254 -40.49 1.09 -5.33
N LYS A 255 -39.81 0.49 -6.31
CA LYS A 255 -39.09 -0.77 -6.06
C LYS A 255 -37.81 -0.45 -5.30
N HIS A 256 -37.37 -1.34 -4.43
CA HIS A 256 -36.09 -1.22 -3.76
C HIS A 256 -34.97 -1.16 -4.79
N MET A 257 -34.24 -0.05 -4.79
CA MET A 257 -33.18 0.20 -5.75
C MET A 257 -31.85 -0.35 -5.25
N PRO A 258 -30.97 -0.82 -6.14
CA PRO A 258 -29.63 -1.21 -5.75
C PRO A 258 -28.84 0.01 -5.25
N ILE A 259 -27.96 -0.25 -4.30
CA ILE A 259 -27.19 0.77 -3.59
C ILE A 259 -25.75 0.73 -4.05
N SER A 260 -25.17 1.90 -4.35
CA SER A 260 -23.76 2.05 -4.64
C SER A 260 -23.16 3.11 -3.73
N ILE A 261 -22.34 2.69 -2.75
CA ILE A 261 -21.64 3.61 -1.84
C ILE A 261 -20.33 4.04 -2.48
N ASN A 262 -20.23 5.28 -2.93
CA ASN A 262 -19.05 5.74 -3.66
C ASN A 262 -17.91 6.28 -2.77
N GLU A 263 -18.17 6.44 -1.48
CA GLU A 263 -17.15 6.74 -0.46
C GLU A 263 -17.53 6.07 0.87
N TYR A 264 -16.63 5.29 1.45
CA TYR A 264 -16.76 4.80 2.83
C TYR A 264 -15.43 4.77 3.58
N ALA A 265 -15.53 4.60 4.89
CA ALA A 265 -14.46 4.67 5.87
C ALA A 265 -13.91 6.09 6.08
N TRP A 266 -13.82 6.46 7.36
CA TRP A 266 -13.22 7.71 7.79
C TRP A 266 -11.68 7.62 7.76
N ARG A 267 -11.04 8.78 7.92
CA ARG A 267 -9.59 8.95 7.78
C ARG A 267 -8.75 7.96 8.60
N HIS A 268 -9.13 7.73 9.85
CA HIS A 268 -8.37 6.84 10.75
C HIS A 268 -8.62 5.36 10.49
N GLU A 269 -9.74 5.02 9.84
CA GLU A 269 -10.14 3.63 9.52
C GLU A 269 -9.45 3.13 8.23
N LEU A 270 -9.08 4.04 7.32
CA LEU A 270 -8.46 3.67 6.04
C LEU A 270 -7.14 2.92 6.23
N GLY A 271 -7.08 1.75 5.59
CA GLY A 271 -5.98 0.81 5.65
C GLY A 271 -5.98 -0.09 6.91
N VAL A 272 -6.79 0.21 7.94
CA VAL A 272 -6.83 -0.56 9.19
C VAL A 272 -7.69 -1.81 8.99
N PRO A 273 -7.12 -3.03 8.98
CA PRO A 273 -7.90 -4.25 8.76
C PRO A 273 -9.05 -4.42 9.74
N GLY A 274 -8.79 -4.12 11.02
CA GLY A 274 -9.76 -4.23 12.10
C GLY A 274 -11.00 -3.38 11.91
N ASP A 275 -10.85 -2.18 11.34
CA ASP A 275 -11.98 -1.26 11.09
C ASP A 275 -12.67 -1.61 9.77
N LEU A 276 -11.90 -1.90 8.72
CA LEU A 276 -12.44 -2.14 7.38
C LEU A 276 -13.27 -3.42 7.27
N ILE A 277 -13.03 -4.44 8.11
CA ILE A 277 -13.84 -5.66 8.10
C ILE A 277 -15.30 -5.39 8.49
N HIS A 278 -15.60 -4.37 9.31
CA HIS A 278 -16.98 -4.01 9.65
C HIS A 278 -17.75 -3.51 8.42
N TYR A 279 -17.10 -2.71 7.57
CA TYR A 279 -17.69 -2.25 6.31
C TYR A 279 -17.92 -3.42 5.35
N ILE A 280 -16.92 -4.27 5.16
CA ILE A 280 -17.02 -5.48 4.31
C ILE A 280 -18.19 -6.36 4.77
N GLN A 281 -18.28 -6.66 6.08
CA GLN A 281 -19.38 -7.44 6.65
C GLN A 281 -20.74 -6.81 6.33
N ASN A 282 -20.92 -5.51 6.61
CA ASN A 282 -22.24 -4.90 6.52
C ASN A 282 -22.69 -4.67 5.07
N PHE A 283 -21.76 -4.43 4.15
CA PHE A 283 -22.04 -4.39 2.71
C PHE A 283 -22.31 -5.78 2.11
N GLU A 284 -21.69 -6.84 2.64
CA GLU A 284 -21.96 -8.21 2.19
C GLU A 284 -23.27 -8.77 2.70
N ASN A 285 -23.63 -8.46 3.94
CA ASN A 285 -24.87 -8.92 4.56
C ASN A 285 -26.12 -8.12 4.17
N THR A 286 -25.94 -6.97 3.51
CA THR A 286 -27.05 -6.16 3.00
C THR A 286 -27.18 -6.40 1.49
N THR A 287 -28.15 -7.20 1.07
CA THR A 287 -28.24 -7.70 -0.30
C THR A 287 -28.49 -6.62 -1.36
N ASP A 288 -29.02 -5.47 -0.95
CA ASP A 288 -29.26 -4.33 -1.83
C ASP A 288 -27.97 -3.57 -2.20
N THR A 289 -26.88 -3.79 -1.47
CA THR A 289 -25.57 -3.22 -1.82
C THR A 289 -25.02 -3.90 -3.08
N ASP A 290 -24.93 -3.15 -4.18
CA ASP A 290 -24.28 -3.60 -5.41
C ASP A 290 -22.77 -3.33 -5.35
N SER A 291 -22.36 -2.12 -4.94
CA SER A 291 -20.95 -1.73 -4.91
C SER A 291 -20.64 -0.77 -3.77
N ALA A 292 -19.40 -0.78 -3.30
CA ALA A 292 -18.87 0.19 -2.38
C ALA A 292 -17.39 0.50 -2.68
N ASP A 293 -17.06 1.79 -2.71
CA ASP A 293 -15.71 2.32 -2.97
C ASP A 293 -15.13 3.00 -1.73
N LEU A 294 -13.91 2.61 -1.34
CA LEU A 294 -13.16 3.28 -0.26
C LEU A 294 -13.03 4.78 -0.54
N ALA A 295 -13.12 5.59 0.52
CA ALA A 295 -13.01 7.04 0.42
C ALA A 295 -11.57 7.52 0.17
N PHE A 296 -11.46 8.66 -0.51
CA PHE A 296 -10.18 9.27 -0.85
C PHE A 296 -9.84 10.42 0.10
N TRP A 297 -9.06 10.13 1.14
CA TRP A 297 -8.59 11.15 2.10
C TRP A 297 -7.13 11.58 1.89
N TYR A 298 -6.37 10.88 1.04
CA TYR A 298 -4.90 10.98 0.98
C TYR A 298 -4.40 11.13 -0.45
N ASP A 299 -3.37 10.35 -0.85
CA ASP A 299 -2.73 10.50 -2.16
C ASP A 299 -3.31 9.61 -3.24
N TYR A 300 -3.27 10.09 -4.49
CA TYR A 300 -3.64 9.32 -5.66
C TYR A 300 -2.87 8.00 -5.79
N GLY A 301 -3.55 7.01 -6.37
CA GLY A 301 -2.86 5.83 -6.86
C GLY A 301 -2.35 4.91 -5.76
N ARG A 302 -2.98 4.94 -4.58
CA ARG A 302 -2.65 4.11 -3.43
C ARG A 302 -3.70 3.05 -3.12
N MET A 303 -4.72 2.90 -3.97
CA MET A 303 -5.93 2.13 -3.66
C MET A 303 -6.43 2.53 -2.27
N ASP A 304 -6.71 3.82 -2.09
CA ASP A 304 -7.32 4.36 -0.87
C ASP A 304 -6.60 3.92 0.42
N ASN A 305 -5.27 4.07 0.38
CA ASN A 305 -4.36 3.72 1.46
C ASN A 305 -4.27 2.23 1.81
N LEU A 306 -4.69 1.31 0.94
CA LEU A 306 -4.27 -0.08 1.03
C LEU A 306 -2.77 -0.23 0.65
N LEU A 307 -2.22 0.68 -0.14
CA LEU A 307 -0.81 0.71 -0.50
C LEU A 307 -0.06 1.85 0.19
N THR A 308 1.19 1.59 0.59
CA THR A 308 2.10 2.64 1.04
C THR A 308 2.44 3.61 -0.09
N ASP A 309 3.00 4.78 0.24
CA ASP A 309 3.57 5.77 -0.70
C ASP A 309 4.64 5.18 -1.66
N GLN A 310 5.18 4.01 -1.32
CA GLN A 310 6.14 3.26 -2.12
C GLN A 310 5.54 2.04 -2.83
N GLN A 311 4.21 1.98 -2.93
CA GLN A 311 3.46 0.96 -3.67
C GLN A 311 3.69 -0.44 -3.11
N LYS A 312 3.66 -0.56 -1.78
CA LYS A 312 3.77 -1.84 -1.08
C LYS A 312 2.47 -2.12 -0.30
N PRO A 313 2.02 -3.38 -0.22
CA PRO A 313 0.91 -3.78 0.64
C PRO A 313 1.13 -3.46 2.12
N ASN A 314 0.17 -2.78 2.74
CA ASN A 314 0.05 -2.69 4.20
C ASN A 314 -0.98 -3.69 4.73
N GLY A 315 -1.41 -3.55 5.99
CA GLY A 315 -2.33 -4.48 6.65
C GLY A 315 -3.65 -4.62 5.88
N GLY A 316 -4.29 -3.49 5.55
CA GLY A 316 -5.58 -3.44 4.87
C GLY A 316 -5.56 -4.10 3.50
N TYR A 317 -4.48 -3.91 2.73
CA TYR A 317 -4.34 -4.59 1.44
C TYR A 317 -4.53 -6.10 1.54
N TRP A 318 -3.94 -6.71 2.58
CA TRP A 318 -4.01 -8.16 2.72
C TRP A 318 -5.38 -8.65 3.19
N LEU A 319 -6.11 -7.85 3.97
CA LEU A 319 -7.53 -8.11 4.25
C LEU A 319 -8.33 -8.12 2.94
N TYR A 320 -8.18 -7.09 2.10
CA TYR A 320 -8.89 -7.01 0.81
C TYR A 320 -8.44 -8.08 -0.19
N LYS A 321 -7.19 -8.54 -0.11
CA LYS A 321 -6.73 -9.70 -0.86
C LYS A 321 -7.44 -10.97 -0.38
N TRP A 322 -7.56 -11.21 0.93
CA TRP A 322 -8.27 -12.37 1.46
C TRP A 322 -9.76 -12.35 1.10
N TYR A 323 -10.36 -11.16 1.16
CA TYR A 323 -11.71 -10.93 0.67
C TYR A 323 -11.82 -11.22 -0.85
N GLY A 324 -10.89 -10.71 -1.66
CA GLY A 324 -10.80 -11.00 -3.10
C GLY A 324 -10.55 -12.48 -3.45
N ASP A 325 -10.00 -13.26 -2.52
CA ASP A 325 -9.84 -14.71 -2.69
C ASP A 325 -11.11 -15.50 -2.34
N MET A 326 -12.10 -14.89 -1.69
CA MET A 326 -13.38 -15.55 -1.41
C MET A 326 -14.07 -15.95 -2.71
N THR A 327 -14.70 -17.12 -2.70
CA THR A 327 -15.45 -17.68 -3.84
C THR A 327 -16.68 -18.44 -3.35
N GLY A 328 -17.57 -18.78 -4.28
CA GLY A 328 -18.82 -19.46 -3.95
C GLY A 328 -19.86 -18.49 -3.42
N HIS A 329 -20.34 -18.72 -2.20
CA HIS A 329 -21.35 -17.89 -1.56
C HIS A 329 -20.87 -17.36 -0.20
N ILE A 330 -21.40 -16.21 0.18
CA ILE A 330 -21.27 -15.63 1.51
C ILE A 330 -22.20 -16.38 2.46
N ASP A 331 -21.64 -16.82 3.59
CA ASP A 331 -22.33 -17.52 4.66
C ASP A 331 -22.81 -16.54 5.74
N THR A 332 -23.86 -16.93 6.47
CA THR A 332 -24.33 -16.16 7.63
C THR A 332 -23.32 -16.26 8.78
N THR A 333 -22.98 -15.11 9.38
CA THR A 333 -22.13 -15.01 10.58
C THR A 333 -22.87 -14.38 11.76
N SER A 334 -22.56 -14.77 12.99
CA SER A 334 -23.21 -14.23 14.20
C SER A 334 -22.92 -12.75 14.46
N THR A 335 -21.81 -12.23 13.95
CA THR A 335 -21.35 -10.87 14.21
C THR A 335 -22.15 -9.80 13.47
N TYR A 336 -22.84 -10.16 12.38
CA TYR A 336 -23.73 -9.22 11.68
C TYR A 336 -24.94 -8.84 12.52
N ALA A 337 -25.53 -9.81 13.22
CA ALA A 337 -26.73 -9.57 14.03
C ALA A 337 -26.47 -8.65 15.23
N THR A 338 -25.26 -8.71 15.81
CA THR A 338 -24.87 -7.84 16.94
C THR A 338 -24.22 -6.54 16.45
N ASN A 339 -23.48 -6.59 15.34
CA ASN A 339 -22.72 -5.47 14.79
C ASN A 339 -21.86 -4.77 15.86
N GLY A 340 -21.29 -5.59 16.74
CA GLY A 340 -20.48 -5.16 17.89
C GLY A 340 -19.03 -4.85 17.50
N ASN A 341 -18.12 -4.95 18.47
CA ASN A 341 -16.70 -4.68 18.25
C ASN A 341 -16.01 -5.76 17.39
N LEU A 342 -16.50 -7.00 17.40
CA LEU A 342 -16.00 -8.06 16.52
C LEU A 342 -16.86 -8.14 15.26
N ALA A 343 -16.22 -8.06 14.09
CA ALA A 343 -16.84 -8.31 12.79
C ALA A 343 -16.23 -9.53 12.10
N SER A 344 -17.03 -10.18 11.27
CA SER A 344 -16.62 -11.33 10.47
C SER A 344 -17.44 -11.47 9.19
N LEU A 345 -16.77 -11.98 8.16
CA LEU A 345 -17.39 -12.42 6.91
C LEU A 345 -16.88 -13.83 6.60
N ALA A 346 -17.76 -14.72 6.15
CA ALA A 346 -17.41 -16.06 5.74
C ALA A 346 -17.87 -16.34 4.31
N SER A 347 -17.11 -17.14 3.57
CA SER A 347 -17.51 -17.68 2.29
C SER A 347 -17.20 -19.18 2.20
N THR A 348 -18.11 -19.95 1.65
CA THR A 348 -17.90 -21.35 1.32
C THR A 348 -17.86 -21.51 -0.19
N ASN A 349 -16.79 -22.15 -0.69
CA ASN A 349 -16.59 -22.35 -2.11
C ASN A 349 -17.69 -23.28 -2.69
N ASN A 350 -17.87 -23.25 -4.02
CA ASN A 350 -18.99 -23.97 -4.67
C ASN A 350 -19.00 -25.49 -4.45
N ASP A 351 -17.85 -26.10 -4.20
CA ASP A 351 -17.80 -27.52 -3.89
C ASP A 351 -17.92 -27.79 -2.38
N GLY A 352 -17.90 -26.79 -1.50
CA GLY A 352 -17.94 -26.99 -0.05
C GLY A 352 -16.69 -27.64 0.53
N SER A 353 -15.54 -27.55 -0.15
CA SER A 353 -14.24 -28.03 0.35
C SER A 353 -13.39 -26.94 1.00
N GLU A 354 -13.82 -25.69 0.99
CA GLU A 354 -13.15 -24.60 1.68
C GLU A 354 -14.17 -23.61 2.25
N THR A 355 -14.08 -23.36 3.55
CA THR A 355 -14.70 -22.20 4.20
C THR A 355 -13.59 -21.22 4.59
N ASN A 356 -13.66 -20.01 4.05
CA ASN A 356 -12.75 -18.90 4.32
C ASN A 356 -13.49 -17.88 5.21
N VAL A 357 -12.95 -17.59 6.39
CA VAL A 357 -13.54 -16.64 7.34
C VAL A 357 -12.52 -15.52 7.57
N ILE A 358 -12.88 -14.28 7.28
CA ILE A 358 -12.10 -13.09 7.64
C ILE A 358 -12.78 -12.37 8.80
N PHE A 359 -12.01 -11.88 9.78
CA PHE A 359 -12.55 -11.28 11.00
C PHE A 359 -11.55 -10.34 11.69
N GLY A 360 -12.05 -9.47 12.58
CA GLY A 360 -11.24 -8.46 13.29
C GLY A 360 -12.08 -7.50 14.12
N GLY A 361 -11.43 -6.52 14.76
CA GLY A 361 -12.11 -5.42 15.49
C GLY A 361 -12.07 -5.51 17.02
N THR A 362 -11.66 -6.65 17.61
CA THR A 362 -11.56 -6.81 19.07
C THR A 362 -10.19 -7.27 19.57
N ASN A 363 -9.92 -7.03 20.85
CA ASN A 363 -8.71 -7.49 21.56
C ASN A 363 -8.97 -8.81 22.31
N GLY A 364 -7.92 -9.60 22.52
CA GLY A 364 -7.97 -10.78 23.40
C GLY A 364 -8.24 -12.10 22.68
N ASP A 365 -8.60 -13.13 23.46
CA ASP A 365 -8.84 -14.47 22.94
C ASP A 365 -10.29 -14.60 22.46
N ASN A 366 -10.49 -15.17 21.27
CA ASN A 366 -11.80 -15.41 20.67
C ASN A 366 -11.84 -16.83 20.07
N SER A 367 -13.00 -17.24 19.57
CA SER A 367 -13.14 -18.50 18.85
C SER A 367 -13.99 -18.36 17.59
N VAL A 368 -13.69 -19.18 16.59
CA VAL A 368 -14.50 -19.30 15.37
C VAL A 368 -15.06 -20.72 15.29
N THR A 369 -16.38 -20.83 15.33
CA THR A 369 -17.12 -22.09 15.17
C THR A 369 -17.76 -22.12 13.79
N VAL A 370 -17.36 -23.09 12.97
CA VAL A 370 -17.94 -23.35 11.65
C VAL A 370 -18.83 -24.57 11.73
N THR A 371 -20.09 -24.40 11.31
CA THR A 371 -21.13 -25.44 11.31
C THR A 371 -21.64 -25.69 9.90
N GLY A 372 -22.14 -26.90 9.63
CA GLY A 372 -22.69 -27.27 8.33
C GLY A 372 -21.68 -27.88 7.35
N LEU A 373 -20.50 -28.29 7.83
CA LEU A 373 -19.48 -28.93 7.00
C LEU A 373 -19.99 -30.25 6.43
N ASP A 374 -19.77 -30.46 5.12
CA ASP A 374 -20.19 -31.68 4.42
C ASP A 374 -19.55 -32.93 5.03
N SER A 375 -20.39 -33.83 5.55
CA SER A 375 -19.94 -35.02 6.27
C SER A 375 -19.07 -35.99 5.47
N ASN A 376 -19.22 -36.04 4.14
CA ASN A 376 -18.43 -36.91 3.28
C ASN A 376 -17.05 -36.30 3.00
N LYS A 377 -17.01 -34.99 2.69
CA LYS A 377 -15.76 -34.26 2.41
C LYS A 377 -14.88 -34.16 3.64
N PHE A 378 -15.50 -33.91 4.79
CA PHE A 378 -14.82 -33.74 6.06
C PHE A 378 -14.80 -35.02 6.92
N ALA A 379 -15.02 -36.20 6.31
CA ALA A 379 -15.05 -37.49 7.01
C ALA A 379 -13.74 -37.79 7.77
N ASN A 380 -12.61 -37.32 7.24
CA ASN A 380 -11.30 -37.45 7.87
C ASN A 380 -11.04 -36.42 8.97
N GLY A 381 -11.91 -35.43 9.17
CA GLY A 381 -11.64 -34.21 9.94
C GLY A 381 -11.32 -33.01 9.04
N ALA A 382 -10.94 -31.89 9.66
CA ALA A 382 -10.59 -30.67 8.96
C ALA A 382 -9.14 -30.25 9.24
N LYS A 383 -8.51 -29.66 8.23
CA LYS A 383 -7.28 -28.89 8.33
C LYS A 383 -7.64 -27.42 8.46
N VAL A 384 -7.07 -26.77 9.47
CA VAL A 384 -7.30 -25.37 9.79
C VAL A 384 -6.01 -24.57 9.71
N GLN A 385 -6.11 -23.33 9.23
CA GLN A 385 -5.01 -22.37 9.21
C GLN A 385 -5.53 -20.99 9.58
N VAL A 386 -4.94 -20.40 10.63
CA VAL A 386 -5.22 -19.04 11.07
C VAL A 386 -4.07 -18.13 10.66
N ASN A 387 -4.38 -17.09 9.90
CA ASN A 387 -3.44 -16.07 9.48
C ASN A 387 -3.80 -14.71 10.11
N GLU A 388 -2.80 -13.86 10.33
CA GLU A 388 -2.96 -12.46 10.75
C GLU A 388 -2.35 -11.50 9.72
N THR A 389 -2.92 -10.30 9.60
CA THR A 389 -2.36 -9.16 8.88
C THR A 389 -2.32 -7.94 9.82
N PRO A 390 -1.15 -7.63 10.41
CA PRO A 390 -1.06 -6.62 11.46
C PRO A 390 -1.15 -5.20 10.92
N TRP A 391 -1.55 -4.26 11.79
CA TRP A 391 -1.59 -2.84 11.47
C TRP A 391 -0.47 -2.04 12.14
N TYR A 392 0.48 -1.59 11.33
CA TYR A 392 1.64 -0.82 11.79
C TYR A 392 1.69 0.60 11.22
N GLY A 393 0.53 1.14 10.84
CA GLY A 393 0.38 2.42 10.18
C GLY A 393 0.41 2.34 8.66
N VAL A 394 -0.24 3.31 8.02
CA VAL A 394 -0.54 3.31 6.58
C VAL A 394 0.67 3.15 5.64
N ASP A 395 1.81 3.74 5.99
CA ASP A 395 3.06 3.65 5.22
C ASP A 395 4.00 2.52 5.68
N THR A 396 3.50 1.60 6.50
CA THR A 396 4.24 0.39 6.88
C THR A 396 3.78 -0.79 6.06
N ALA A 397 4.67 -1.25 5.18
CA ALA A 397 4.44 -2.48 4.46
C ALA A 397 4.51 -3.69 5.40
N VAL A 398 3.56 -4.60 5.28
CA VAL A 398 3.52 -5.86 6.03
C VAL A 398 3.31 -7.04 5.10
N GLN A 399 3.47 -8.26 5.63
CA GLN A 399 3.06 -9.51 4.99
C GLN A 399 2.22 -10.28 6.00
N PRO A 400 1.19 -11.03 5.55
CA PRO A 400 0.44 -11.88 6.46
C PRO A 400 1.31 -12.99 7.02
N LYS A 401 1.00 -13.40 8.24
CA LYS A 401 1.69 -14.49 8.92
C LYS A 401 0.69 -15.54 9.35
N THR A 402 1.04 -16.81 9.22
CA THR A 402 0.30 -17.88 9.87
C THR A 402 0.64 -17.87 11.36
N ILE A 403 -0.38 -17.80 12.21
CA ILE A 403 -0.22 -17.78 13.68
C ILE A 403 -0.66 -19.07 14.33
N ALA A 404 -1.53 -19.84 13.66
CA ALA A 404 -1.90 -21.18 14.08
C ALA A 404 -2.23 -22.05 12.88
N SER A 405 -1.94 -23.34 12.97
CA SER A 405 -2.36 -24.33 11.98
C SER A 405 -2.45 -25.71 12.59
N GLY A 406 -3.30 -26.57 12.06
CA GLY A 406 -3.41 -27.92 12.58
C GLY A 406 -4.55 -28.71 11.95
N ASN A 407 -4.74 -29.92 12.47
CA ASN A 407 -5.87 -30.77 12.13
C ASN A 407 -6.82 -30.84 13.33
N VAL A 408 -8.13 -30.80 13.07
CA VAL A 408 -9.18 -30.84 14.07
C VAL A 408 -10.24 -31.86 13.70
N GLN A 409 -10.83 -32.48 14.72
CA GLN A 409 -11.93 -33.40 14.55
C GLN A 409 -13.18 -32.63 14.13
N VAL A 410 -13.91 -33.17 13.15
CA VAL A 410 -15.21 -32.64 12.75
C VAL A 410 -16.27 -33.44 13.48
N LYS A 411 -17.04 -32.78 14.36
CA LYS A 411 -18.08 -33.42 15.18
C LYS A 411 -19.43 -32.89 14.72
N ASN A 412 -20.27 -33.76 14.16
CA ASN A 412 -21.59 -33.40 13.62
C ASN A 412 -21.54 -32.23 12.61
N GLY A 413 -20.54 -32.21 11.73
CA GLY A 413 -20.34 -31.13 10.76
C GLY A 413 -19.84 -29.81 11.38
N THR A 414 -19.30 -29.86 12.60
CA THR A 414 -18.82 -28.68 13.33
C THR A 414 -17.33 -28.75 13.66
N VAL A 415 -16.67 -27.61 13.56
CA VAL A 415 -15.30 -27.34 14.01
C VAL A 415 -15.27 -26.02 14.80
N THR A 416 -14.51 -25.98 15.89
CA THR A 416 -14.23 -24.76 16.66
C THR A 416 -12.73 -24.51 16.72
N VAL A 417 -12.30 -23.31 16.34
CA VAL A 417 -10.88 -22.91 16.30
C VAL A 417 -10.66 -21.71 17.24
N PRO A 418 -9.89 -21.89 18.32
CA PRO A 418 -9.50 -20.77 19.19
C PRO A 418 -8.44 -19.88 18.53
N VAL A 419 -8.61 -18.57 18.65
CA VAL A 419 -7.70 -17.53 18.15
C VAL A 419 -7.26 -16.68 19.33
N LYS A 420 -5.95 -16.64 19.58
CA LYS A 420 -5.40 -16.05 20.81
C LYS A 420 -4.78 -14.68 20.56
N ASN A 421 -4.79 -13.83 21.58
CA ASN A 421 -4.12 -12.53 21.60
C ASN A 421 -4.45 -11.65 20.40
N MET A 422 -5.72 -11.60 20.00
CA MET A 422 -6.16 -10.72 18.93
C MET A 422 -5.92 -9.25 19.31
N ARG A 423 -5.69 -8.42 18.29
CA ARG A 423 -5.66 -6.96 18.40
C ARG A 423 -6.78 -6.38 17.56
N ALA A 424 -7.47 -5.38 18.11
CA ALA A 424 -8.62 -4.75 17.47
C ALA A 424 -8.28 -4.20 16.08
N SER A 425 -7.09 -3.62 15.90
CA SER A 425 -6.60 -3.07 14.63
C SER A 425 -6.20 -4.12 13.58
N THR A 426 -6.04 -5.39 13.97
CA THR A 426 -5.47 -6.45 13.13
C THR A 426 -6.58 -7.26 12.46
N GLY A 427 -6.31 -7.70 11.23
CA GLY A 427 -7.21 -8.57 10.47
C GLY A 427 -6.76 -10.02 10.60
N TYR A 428 -7.71 -10.94 10.68
CA TYR A 428 -7.46 -12.37 10.80
C TYR A 428 -8.20 -13.12 9.71
N GLN A 429 -7.66 -14.27 9.34
CA GLN A 429 -8.27 -15.20 8.39
C GLN A 429 -8.20 -16.62 8.96
N LEU A 430 -9.32 -17.33 8.98
CA LEU A 430 -9.38 -18.77 9.19
C LEU A 430 -9.73 -19.44 7.86
N LEU A 431 -8.90 -20.39 7.44
CA LEU A 431 -9.20 -21.33 6.36
C LEU A 431 -9.54 -22.69 6.97
N VAL A 432 -10.67 -23.26 6.57
CA VAL A 432 -11.12 -24.62 6.94
C VAL A 432 -11.23 -25.46 5.68
N THR A 433 -10.46 -26.54 5.59
CA THR A 433 -10.41 -27.46 4.43
C THR A 433 -10.43 -28.92 4.91
N PRO A 434 -10.79 -29.91 4.08
CA PRO A 434 -10.69 -31.33 4.44
C PRO A 434 -9.29 -31.75 4.87
N ALA A 435 -9.18 -32.61 5.89
CA ALA A 435 -7.92 -33.21 6.28
C ALA A 435 -7.51 -34.34 5.31
N ASP A 436 -6.20 -34.43 5.03
CA ASP A 436 -5.62 -35.45 4.15
C ASP A 436 -5.68 -36.87 4.74
N SER A 437 -5.86 -36.99 6.06
CA SER A 437 -5.85 -38.26 6.80
C SER A 437 -6.72 -38.16 8.05
N GLN A 438 -7.15 -39.32 8.56
CA GLN A 438 -8.04 -39.42 9.72
C GLN A 438 -7.48 -38.67 10.94
N VAL A 439 -8.26 -37.72 11.46
CA VAL A 439 -7.96 -36.95 12.66
C VAL A 439 -8.60 -37.59 13.87
N THR A 440 -7.78 -38.10 14.79
CA THR A 440 -8.25 -38.77 16.02
C THR A 440 -8.23 -37.87 17.26
N LYS A 441 -7.57 -36.71 17.16
CA LYS A 441 -7.47 -35.69 18.21
C LYS A 441 -7.16 -34.33 17.56
N ASP A 442 -7.68 -33.27 18.16
CA ASP A 442 -7.33 -31.89 17.78
C ASP A 442 -5.84 -31.60 18.05
N ASP A 443 -5.18 -31.02 17.05
CA ASP A 443 -3.75 -30.72 17.06
C ASP A 443 -3.48 -29.34 16.44
N ILE A 444 -4.06 -28.30 17.03
CA ILE A 444 -3.80 -26.91 16.63
C ILE A 444 -2.48 -26.47 17.26
N GLN A 445 -1.51 -26.16 16.39
CA GLN A 445 -0.20 -25.66 16.79
C GLN A 445 -0.14 -24.15 16.59
N TYR A 446 0.22 -23.42 17.65
CA TYR A 446 0.44 -21.98 17.60
C TYR A 446 1.91 -21.67 17.33
N VAL A 447 2.15 -20.79 16.36
CA VAL A 447 3.51 -20.36 16.01
C VAL A 447 4.14 -19.64 17.20
N GLN A 448 5.23 -20.21 17.71
CA GLN A 448 5.98 -19.61 18.81
C GLN A 448 7.04 -18.64 18.25
N PRO A 449 7.27 -17.49 18.89
CA PRO A 449 8.37 -16.61 18.53
C PRO A 449 9.71 -17.34 18.61
N THR A 450 10.63 -16.95 17.74
CA THR A 450 12.01 -17.44 17.71
C THR A 450 12.98 -16.31 18.07
N ALA A 451 14.19 -16.65 18.50
CA ALA A 451 15.21 -15.66 18.85
C ALA A 451 15.66 -14.77 17.67
N SER A 452 15.33 -15.15 16.43
CA SER A 452 15.61 -14.35 15.23
C SER A 452 14.50 -13.37 14.85
N ASP A 453 13.35 -13.44 15.52
CA ASP A 453 12.23 -12.56 15.21
C ASP A 453 12.45 -11.15 15.77
N PRO A 454 12.11 -10.09 15.02
CA PRO A 454 12.04 -8.74 15.56
C PRO A 454 11.00 -8.65 16.68
N ILE A 455 11.35 -7.93 17.74
CA ILE A 455 10.44 -7.62 18.85
C ILE A 455 9.98 -6.18 18.67
N ARG A 456 8.67 -5.96 18.57
CA ARG A 456 8.07 -4.62 18.59
C ARG A 456 7.37 -4.42 19.92
N VAL A 457 7.64 -3.29 20.56
CA VAL A 457 6.95 -2.86 21.78
C VAL A 457 6.27 -1.54 21.46
N GLU A 458 4.94 -1.54 21.53
CA GLU A 458 4.14 -0.34 21.34
C GLU A 458 4.23 0.55 22.60
N ALA A 459 4.33 1.86 22.40
CA ALA A 459 4.51 2.79 23.50
C ALA A 459 3.26 2.87 24.38
N GLU A 460 2.08 2.80 23.77
CA GLU A 460 0.79 2.79 24.46
C GLU A 460 0.55 1.53 25.30
N ASP A 461 1.23 0.42 25.01
CA ASP A 461 1.16 -0.82 25.78
C ASP A 461 2.17 -0.83 26.95
N SER A 462 3.05 0.18 27.00
CA SER A 462 4.14 0.29 27.98
C SER A 462 3.70 1.02 29.26
N GLN A 463 4.56 1.00 30.29
CA GLN A 463 4.35 1.83 31.47
C GLN A 463 4.69 3.29 31.12
N VAL A 464 3.71 4.18 31.28
CA VAL A 464 3.82 5.61 30.96
C VAL A 464 3.75 6.42 32.26
N THR A 465 4.73 7.28 32.49
CA THR A 465 4.75 8.26 33.58
C THR A 465 4.62 9.65 32.98
N ASP A 466 3.72 10.48 33.52
CA ASP A 466 3.50 11.88 33.13
C ASP A 466 3.42 12.06 31.59
N GLY A 467 2.56 11.27 30.96
CA GLY A 467 2.29 11.30 29.52
C GLY A 467 0.90 10.74 29.22
N THR A 468 0.36 11.05 28.04
CA THR A 468 -1.01 10.70 27.64
C THR A 468 -0.99 9.61 26.57
N LYS A 469 -1.75 8.53 26.77
CA LYS A 469 -2.07 7.58 25.69
C LYS A 469 -3.18 8.20 24.85
N SER A 470 -2.88 8.52 23.60
CA SER A 470 -3.82 9.15 22.68
C SER A 470 -4.07 8.23 21.51
N GLY A 471 -5.33 8.13 21.10
CA GLY A 471 -5.63 7.71 19.73
C GLY A 471 -5.15 8.78 18.76
N ALA A 472 -4.91 8.40 17.51
CA ALA A 472 -4.87 9.36 16.41
C ALA A 472 -6.28 9.93 16.21
N ASP A 473 -6.76 10.70 17.18
CA ASP A 473 -8.11 11.24 17.16
C ASP A 473 -8.27 12.20 15.98
N ALA A 474 -9.37 11.99 15.26
CA ALA A 474 -9.89 12.77 14.13
C ALA A 474 -9.05 12.94 12.84
N GLN A 475 -7.72 12.74 12.81
CA GLN A 475 -6.91 13.25 11.68
C GLN A 475 -6.20 12.20 10.79
N GLY A 476 -5.86 10.98 11.24
CA GLY A 476 -5.38 9.96 10.28
C GLY A 476 -4.83 8.61 10.79
N SER A 477 -4.57 7.70 9.85
CA SER A 477 -4.23 6.28 10.09
C SER A 477 -2.71 5.97 10.14
N TYR A 478 -1.90 6.86 10.72
CA TYR A 478 -0.43 6.71 10.64
C TYR A 478 0.23 5.94 11.78
N ALA A 479 -0.36 5.95 12.99
CA ALA A 479 0.20 5.27 14.16
C ALA A 479 -0.08 3.76 14.12
N SER A 480 0.84 2.96 14.66
CA SER A 480 0.58 1.53 14.90
C SER A 480 -0.66 1.37 15.75
N ASN A 481 -1.49 0.38 15.45
CA ASN A 481 -2.68 0.06 16.26
C ASN A 481 -3.63 1.26 16.57
N GLY A 482 -3.50 2.38 15.87
CA GLY A 482 -4.29 3.59 16.09
C GLY A 482 -3.94 4.40 17.34
N LEU A 483 -2.91 4.03 18.09
CA LEU A 483 -2.55 4.65 19.38
C LEU A 483 -1.08 5.08 19.42
N PHE A 484 -0.76 6.03 20.29
CA PHE A 484 0.61 6.45 20.59
C PHE A 484 0.63 7.17 21.95
N VAL A 485 1.82 7.48 22.47
CA VAL A 485 2.02 8.28 23.68
C VAL A 485 2.43 9.71 23.31
N THR A 486 1.74 10.69 23.85
CA THR A 486 1.97 12.14 23.69
C THR A 486 2.15 12.80 25.05
N ASP A 487 2.30 14.13 25.05
CA ASP A 487 2.44 14.97 26.25
C ASP A 487 3.64 14.57 27.11
N LEU A 488 4.67 14.02 26.46
CA LEU A 488 5.94 13.65 27.07
C LEU A 488 6.87 14.87 27.17
N ASN A 489 6.42 15.93 27.84
CA ASN A 489 7.15 17.20 28.00
C ASN A 489 7.36 17.63 29.46
N GLY A 490 6.82 16.87 30.41
CA GLY A 490 7.13 17.00 31.83
C GLY A 490 8.52 16.47 32.15
N LYS A 491 9.11 17.01 33.21
CA LYS A 491 10.49 16.67 33.63
C LYS A 491 10.67 15.17 33.93
N ASP A 492 9.61 14.53 34.42
CA ASP A 492 9.61 13.12 34.81
C ASP A 492 8.85 12.25 33.79
N SER A 493 8.41 12.84 32.66
CA SER A 493 7.73 12.12 31.59
C SER A 493 8.60 10.98 31.07
N SER A 494 8.05 9.76 31.05
CA SER A 494 8.79 8.60 30.56
C SER A 494 7.90 7.49 30.04
N VAL A 495 8.50 6.65 29.18
CA VAL A 495 7.92 5.40 28.69
C VAL A 495 8.92 4.28 28.99
N ASP A 496 8.55 3.34 29.86
CA ASP A 496 9.31 2.13 30.16
C ASP A 496 8.79 0.95 29.33
N MET A 497 9.54 0.64 28.27
CA MET A 497 9.24 -0.45 27.35
C MET A 497 9.86 -1.75 27.86
N THR A 498 9.00 -2.70 28.25
CA THR A 498 9.42 -4.04 28.65
C THR A 498 9.68 -4.91 27.42
N VAL A 499 10.94 -5.30 27.20
CA VAL A 499 11.41 -6.08 26.06
C VAL A 499 11.81 -7.48 26.53
N ASN A 500 11.03 -8.50 26.14
CA ASN A 500 11.33 -9.89 26.45
C ASN A 500 12.05 -10.57 25.28
N THR A 501 13.30 -10.98 25.47
CA THR A 501 14.11 -11.64 24.44
C THR A 501 14.29 -13.13 24.73
N LEU A 502 14.35 -13.94 23.68
CA LEU A 502 14.57 -15.39 23.80
C LEU A 502 16.07 -15.77 23.83
N ALA A 503 16.94 -14.86 23.41
CA ALA A 503 18.38 -15.02 23.44
C ALA A 503 19.07 -13.70 23.79
N ASP A 504 20.19 -13.85 24.47
CA ASP A 504 21.16 -12.79 24.69
C ASP A 504 21.78 -12.35 23.35
N GLY A 505 22.02 -11.05 23.18
CA GLY A 505 22.72 -10.56 21.99
C GLY A 505 22.45 -9.10 21.65
N ASP A 506 22.99 -8.69 20.51
CA ASP A 506 22.87 -7.33 20.00
C ASP A 506 21.61 -7.17 19.16
N TYR A 507 20.88 -6.07 19.37
CA TYR A 507 19.65 -5.73 18.67
C TYR A 507 19.75 -4.32 18.09
N LYS A 508 19.39 -4.17 16.82
CA LYS A 508 19.17 -2.85 16.21
C LYS A 508 17.84 -2.30 16.70
N VAL A 509 17.86 -1.04 17.12
CA VAL A 509 16.67 -0.36 17.65
C VAL A 509 16.24 0.73 16.70
N GLU A 510 14.97 0.68 16.34
CA GLU A 510 14.24 1.71 15.62
C GLU A 510 13.16 2.26 16.54
N ILE A 511 13.00 3.58 16.60
CA ILE A 511 11.92 4.21 17.36
C ILE A 511 10.98 4.91 16.38
N GLY A 512 9.71 4.51 16.39
CA GLY A 512 8.63 5.20 15.68
C GLY A 512 8.16 6.38 16.52
N TYR A 513 8.13 7.57 15.92
CA TYR A 513 7.86 8.79 16.65
C TYR A 513 7.19 9.88 15.79
N GLY A 514 6.57 10.83 16.48
CA GLY A 514 6.09 12.11 15.96
C GLY A 514 6.72 13.28 16.72
N ASN A 515 6.97 14.40 16.05
CA ASN A 515 7.42 15.64 16.67
C ASN A 515 6.87 16.85 15.90
N ALA A 516 5.78 17.40 16.43
CA ALA A 516 5.07 18.55 15.85
C ALA A 516 5.83 19.88 15.98
N THR A 517 6.94 19.92 16.71
CA THR A 517 7.67 21.18 16.96
C THR A 517 8.77 21.42 15.94
N GLY A 518 9.31 22.64 15.92
CA GLY A 518 10.44 23.02 15.06
C GLY A 518 11.83 22.63 15.61
N SER A 519 11.91 21.96 16.76
CA SER A 519 13.17 21.61 17.43
C SER A 519 13.24 20.10 17.73
N ASN A 520 14.44 19.58 17.93
CA ASN A 520 14.62 18.17 18.31
C ASN A 520 14.02 17.91 19.70
N GLY A 521 13.27 16.81 19.84
CA GLY A 521 13.02 16.19 21.14
C GLY A 521 14.21 15.32 21.55
N ILE A 522 14.63 15.41 22.81
CA ILE A 522 15.72 14.63 23.37
C ILE A 522 15.19 13.83 24.55
N PHE A 523 15.45 12.52 24.52
CA PHE A 523 15.06 11.60 25.58
C PHE A 523 16.31 10.89 26.10
N ASN A 524 16.55 10.98 27.41
CA ASN A 524 17.55 10.16 28.08
C ASN A 524 17.10 8.70 27.98
N VAL A 525 18.01 7.81 27.60
CA VAL A 525 17.70 6.38 27.50
C VAL A 525 18.45 5.62 28.58
N THR A 526 17.73 4.75 29.29
CA THR A 526 18.35 3.74 30.15
C THR A 526 17.92 2.34 29.70
N LEU A 527 18.84 1.39 29.83
CA LEU A 527 18.60 -0.02 29.61
C LEU A 527 18.93 -0.76 30.89
N ASN A 528 17.94 -1.40 31.51
CA ASN A 528 18.10 -2.09 32.79
C ASN A 528 18.76 -1.18 33.86
N GLY A 529 18.35 0.10 33.90
CA GLY A 529 18.91 1.12 34.79
C GLY A 529 20.27 1.69 34.38
N GLN A 530 20.92 1.15 33.34
CA GLN A 530 22.21 1.63 32.85
C GLN A 530 22.02 2.68 31.76
N LYS A 531 22.69 3.84 31.90
CA LYS A 531 22.61 4.93 30.93
C LYS A 531 23.12 4.48 29.55
N GLN A 532 22.32 4.79 28.54
CA GLN A 532 22.64 4.62 27.13
C GLN A 532 22.81 5.98 26.46
N LYS A 533 23.05 5.97 25.14
CA LYS A 533 23.03 7.18 24.32
C LYS A 533 21.62 7.78 24.33
N ASP A 534 21.50 9.11 24.36
CA ASP A 534 20.19 9.76 24.28
C ASP A 534 19.52 9.52 22.92
N ALA A 535 18.20 9.35 22.94
CA ALA A 535 17.38 9.28 21.73
C ALA A 535 17.07 10.71 21.26
N VAL A 536 17.33 10.96 19.98
CA VAL A 536 17.03 12.24 19.32
C VAL A 536 15.87 12.03 18.36
N LEU A 537 14.83 12.84 18.54
CA LEU A 537 13.59 12.85 17.77
C LEU A 537 13.50 14.16 16.96
N PRO A 538 14.07 14.22 15.74
CA PRO A 538 14.02 15.41 14.90
C PRO A 538 12.60 15.85 14.53
N PRO A 539 12.37 17.16 14.24
CA PRO A 539 11.09 17.66 13.73
C PRO A 539 10.52 16.83 12.59
N THR A 540 9.24 16.48 12.69
CA THR A 540 8.53 15.74 11.65
C THR A 540 7.68 16.66 10.78
N GLY A 541 7.60 17.95 11.06
CA GLY A 541 6.76 18.90 10.30
C GLY A 541 5.26 18.75 10.58
N GLY A 542 4.91 18.13 11.72
CA GLY A 542 3.57 17.80 12.19
C GLY A 542 3.64 16.68 13.23
N GLY A 543 2.66 16.53 14.13
CA GLY A 543 2.57 15.39 15.05
C GLY A 543 1.53 14.38 14.57
N TRP A 544 1.36 13.27 15.28
CA TRP A 544 0.27 12.32 15.03
C TRP A 544 -1.12 12.96 15.22
N ILE A 545 -1.25 13.84 16.22
CA ILE A 545 -2.47 14.63 16.51
C ILE A 545 -2.77 15.67 15.42
N GLY A 546 -1.74 16.14 14.70
CA GLY A 546 -1.83 17.23 13.73
C GLY A 546 -1.57 16.80 12.29
N ALA A 547 -1.55 15.50 12.01
CA ALA A 547 -1.31 14.97 10.66
C ALA A 547 -2.52 15.34 9.77
N THR A 548 -2.48 16.51 9.16
CA THR A 548 -3.47 16.92 8.16
C THR A 548 -3.44 15.94 6.98
N PRO A 549 -4.59 15.59 6.38
CA PRO A 549 -4.68 14.61 5.29
C PRO A 549 -3.88 14.98 4.03
N ASP A 550 -3.49 16.26 3.91
CA ASP A 550 -2.73 16.78 2.80
C ASP A 550 -1.29 16.24 2.81
N VAL A 551 -1.02 15.06 2.24
CA VAL A 551 0.28 14.60 1.71
C VAL A 551 1.49 14.58 2.70
N ILE A 552 1.30 14.97 3.97
CA ILE A 552 2.36 15.32 4.95
C ILE A 552 2.06 14.67 6.32
N GLY A 553 1.52 13.46 6.35
CA GLY A 553 1.56 12.64 7.56
C GLY A 553 2.96 12.06 7.75
N ASN A 554 3.81 12.74 8.51
CA ASN A 554 5.22 12.36 8.63
C ASN A 554 5.45 11.41 9.80
N ARG A 555 5.05 10.14 9.64
CA ARG A 555 5.72 9.06 10.37
C ARG A 555 7.22 9.19 10.17
N LYS A 556 7.98 9.29 11.26
CA LYS A 556 9.44 9.16 11.20
C LYS A 556 9.90 8.02 12.08
N ILE A 557 10.93 7.35 11.56
CA ILE A 557 11.65 6.32 12.26
C ILE A 557 13.02 6.93 12.53
N THR A 558 13.40 6.99 13.80
CA THR A 558 14.79 7.30 14.16
C THR A 558 15.54 5.98 14.35
N GLN A 559 16.71 5.89 13.72
CA GLN A 559 17.61 4.75 13.86
C GLN A 559 18.43 4.99 15.13
N TYR A 560 17.96 4.47 16.27
CA TYR A 560 18.54 4.76 17.56
C TYR A 560 19.97 4.24 17.67
N GLY A 561 20.19 2.99 17.25
CA GLY A 561 21.49 2.34 17.25
C GLY A 561 21.39 0.84 17.48
N THR A 562 22.44 0.27 18.05
CA THR A 562 22.48 -1.13 18.49
C THR A 562 22.63 -1.15 20.00
N ILE A 563 21.85 -1.97 20.69
CA ILE A 563 21.95 -2.22 22.12
C ILE A 563 22.11 -3.71 22.36
N HIS A 564 22.74 -4.07 23.46
CA HIS A 564 22.85 -5.46 23.89
C HIS A 564 21.69 -5.77 24.85
N LEU A 565 20.87 -6.76 24.54
CA LEU A 565 19.78 -7.22 25.41
C LEU A 565 20.13 -8.57 26.02
N ASN A 566 19.93 -8.69 27.33
CA ASN A 566 20.06 -9.96 28.03
C ASN A 566 18.93 -10.90 27.61
N LYS A 567 19.14 -12.22 27.66
CA LYS A 567 18.03 -13.18 27.59
C LYS A 567 17.02 -12.90 28.70
N GLY A 568 15.73 -12.88 28.37
CA GLY A 568 14.65 -12.61 29.31
C GLY A 568 14.19 -11.16 29.27
N THR A 569 13.73 -10.64 30.41
CA THR A 569 13.13 -9.31 30.51
C THR A 569 14.19 -8.21 30.55
N ASN A 570 14.01 -7.19 29.72
CA ASN A 570 14.81 -5.98 29.70
C ASN A 570 13.89 -4.75 29.76
N HIS A 571 14.36 -3.66 30.37
CA HIS A 571 13.63 -2.40 30.48
C HIS A 571 14.34 -1.32 29.66
N PHE A 572 13.73 -0.92 28.56
CA PHE A 572 14.20 0.17 27.69
C PHE A 572 13.38 1.42 27.98
N VAL A 573 13.94 2.32 28.78
CA VAL A 573 13.23 3.49 29.29
C VAL A 573 13.65 4.74 28.53
N LEU A 574 12.67 5.45 27.97
CA LEU A 574 12.87 6.78 27.39
C LEU A 574 12.29 7.82 28.34
N THR A 575 13.14 8.64 28.95
CA THR A 575 12.75 9.73 29.83
C THR A 575 12.97 11.07 29.13
N HIS A 576 11.98 11.95 29.16
CA HIS A 576 12.11 13.29 28.59
C HIS A 576 13.32 14.02 29.18
N ALA A 577 14.09 14.66 28.31
CA ALA A 577 15.22 15.50 28.72
C ALA A 577 15.01 16.95 28.27
N SER A 578 14.61 17.15 27.01
CA SER A 578 14.29 18.47 26.47
C SER A 578 13.49 18.37 25.18
N GLY A 579 12.85 19.48 24.79
CA GLY A 579 12.05 19.55 23.56
C GLY A 579 10.73 18.80 23.70
N TYR A 580 10.25 18.23 22.59
CA TYR A 580 8.96 17.54 22.53
C TYR A 580 9.07 16.30 21.64
N GLY A 581 8.32 15.25 21.98
CA GLY A 581 8.19 14.05 21.16
C GLY A 581 6.97 13.23 21.54
N GLN A 582 6.44 12.54 20.54
CA GLN A 582 5.39 11.54 20.65
C GLN A 582 6.00 10.19 20.30
N LEU A 583 5.69 9.15 21.04
CA LEU A 583 6.24 7.81 20.86
C LEU A 583 5.15 6.86 20.39
N ASP A 584 5.40 6.16 19.29
CA ASP A 584 4.50 5.15 18.72
C ASP A 584 5.01 3.76 19.15
N TYR A 585 6.27 3.45 18.86
CA TYR A 585 6.84 2.14 19.21
C TYR A 585 8.36 2.16 19.28
N ALA A 586 8.95 1.10 19.86
CA ALA A 586 10.32 0.70 19.60
C ALA A 586 10.38 -0.71 19.02
N GLN A 587 11.19 -0.91 17.98
CA GLN A 587 11.42 -2.19 17.33
C GLN A 587 12.88 -2.62 17.50
N PHE A 588 13.06 -3.81 18.06
CA PHE A 588 14.33 -4.45 18.36
C PHE A 588 14.54 -5.61 17.39
N THR A 589 15.43 -5.44 16.41
CA THR A 589 15.75 -6.46 15.42
C THR A 589 17.07 -7.14 15.77
N PRO A 590 17.10 -8.46 16.00
CA PRO A 590 18.35 -9.18 16.27
C PRO A 590 19.42 -8.90 15.21
N VAL A 591 20.63 -8.58 15.65
CA VAL A 591 21.81 -8.57 14.79
C VAL A 591 22.26 -10.01 14.64
N ASN A 592 22.02 -10.60 13.48
CA ASN A 592 22.58 -11.90 13.15
C ASN A 592 24.12 -11.80 13.09
N THR A 593 24.78 -11.98 14.23
CA THR A 593 26.17 -12.43 14.25
C THR A 593 26.09 -13.86 13.74
N GLY A 594 26.61 -14.12 12.54
CA GLY A 594 26.56 -15.46 11.96
C GLY A 594 26.98 -16.47 13.01
N ALA A 595 26.12 -17.44 13.30
CA ALA A 595 26.38 -18.46 14.29
C ALA A 595 27.79 -19.01 14.07
N ALA A 596 28.70 -18.76 15.01
CA ALA A 596 29.96 -19.47 15.05
C ALA A 596 29.59 -20.94 15.28
N THR A 597 29.86 -21.76 14.28
CA THR A 597 29.84 -23.21 14.37
C THR A 597 30.60 -23.63 15.64
N PRO A 598 30.02 -24.45 16.54
CA PRO A 598 30.80 -25.07 17.61
C PRO A 598 31.74 -26.07 16.95
N GLY A 599 33.05 -25.79 16.94
CA GLY A 599 34.01 -26.61 16.21
C GLY A 599 35.45 -26.36 16.60
N SER A 600 35.96 -27.28 17.43
CA SER A 600 37.35 -27.58 17.75
C SER A 600 38.10 -26.59 18.65
N GLY A 601 38.28 -27.02 19.90
CA GLY A 601 39.34 -26.51 20.74
C GLY A 601 40.72 -26.82 20.16
N SER A 602 41.67 -25.95 20.47
CA SER A 602 43.04 -26.34 20.78
C SER A 602 43.67 -25.24 21.64
N SER A 603 44.33 -25.70 22.68
CA SER A 603 44.94 -24.98 23.79
C SER A 603 46.10 -24.05 23.41
N SER A 604 46.17 -22.95 24.16
CA SER A 604 47.35 -22.19 24.63
C SER A 604 48.74 -22.50 24.06
N THR A 605 49.49 -21.46 23.72
CA THR A 605 50.78 -21.16 24.39
C THR A 605 51.13 -19.67 24.23
N SER A 606 51.49 -19.07 25.37
CA SER A 606 52.04 -17.74 25.59
C SER A 606 53.49 -17.59 25.13
N THR A 607 53.91 -16.46 24.57
CA THR A 607 55.21 -15.83 24.91
C THR A 607 55.34 -14.38 24.41
N THR A 608 55.41 -13.47 25.38
CA THR A 608 56.35 -12.33 25.55
C THR A 608 56.80 -11.49 24.36
N THR A 609 56.44 -10.21 24.45
CA THR A 609 57.13 -9.01 23.94
C THR A 609 58.58 -8.89 24.47
N PRO A 610 59.47 -8.13 23.81
CA PRO A 610 59.73 -6.78 24.33
C PRO A 610 59.91 -5.65 23.28
N SER A 611 59.43 -4.49 23.71
CA SER A 611 59.82 -3.08 23.49
C SER A 611 61.03 -2.72 22.60
N THR A 612 60.87 -1.67 21.78
CA THR A 612 61.58 -0.35 21.81
C THR A 612 61.21 0.42 20.52
N SER A 613 60.39 1.47 20.57
CA SER A 613 60.68 2.90 20.81
C SER A 613 60.98 3.74 19.56
N SER A 614 60.49 4.98 19.63
CA SER A 614 60.94 6.21 18.96
C SER A 614 60.58 6.50 17.48
N SER A 615 59.58 7.39 17.36
CA SER A 615 59.67 8.77 16.82
C SER A 615 59.69 9.05 15.31
N SER A 616 58.75 9.93 14.96
CA SER A 616 58.89 11.12 14.09
C SER A 616 58.90 10.97 12.57
N ALA A 617 57.72 11.32 12.02
CA ALA A 617 57.49 12.54 11.23
C ALA A 617 58.01 12.66 9.78
N VAL A 618 57.11 13.28 9.00
CA VAL A 618 57.30 14.15 7.84
C VAL A 618 57.23 13.54 6.42
N THR A 619 56.33 14.19 5.69
CA THR A 619 55.91 14.22 4.29
C THR A 619 56.98 14.12 3.19
N SER A 620 56.57 13.57 2.03
CA SER A 620 56.70 14.11 0.65
C SER A 620 56.57 12.93 -0.36
N SER A 621 55.50 12.83 -1.16
CA SER A 621 55.23 13.44 -2.47
C SER A 621 56.04 12.89 -3.66
N SER A 622 55.30 12.63 -4.75
CA SER A 622 55.75 12.46 -6.16
C SER A 622 56.46 11.14 -6.49
N SER A 623 56.39 10.53 -7.66
CA SER A 623 55.70 10.80 -8.93
C SER A 623 55.87 9.59 -9.86
N SER A 624 54.88 9.42 -10.73
CA SER A 624 54.85 8.88 -12.10
C SER A 624 55.97 8.02 -12.70
N SER A 625 55.52 7.03 -13.49
CA SER A 625 55.78 6.77 -14.94
C SER A 625 56.04 5.28 -15.20
N SER A 626 55.13 4.61 -15.93
CA SER A 626 55.23 4.19 -17.35
C SER A 626 56.21 3.00 -17.51
N SER A 627 56.01 1.94 -18.30
CA SER A 627 55.30 1.72 -19.56
C SER A 627 55.37 0.21 -19.94
N SER A 628 54.51 -0.24 -20.87
CA SER A 628 54.77 -1.29 -21.89
C SER A 628 55.00 -2.76 -21.45
N ALA A 629 54.67 -3.83 -22.18
CA ALA A 629 53.92 -4.10 -23.41
C ALA A 629 53.77 -5.64 -23.60
N VAL A 630 52.65 -6.06 -24.21
CA VAL A 630 52.48 -7.10 -25.27
C VAL A 630 53.01 -8.55 -25.11
N SER A 631 52.10 -9.52 -25.32
CA SER A 631 52.12 -10.65 -26.31
C SER A 631 51.34 -11.87 -25.76
N THR A 632 50.14 -12.20 -26.25
CA THR A 632 49.75 -13.09 -27.37
C THR A 632 50.39 -14.49 -27.40
N SER A 633 49.55 -15.53 -27.30
CA SER A 633 49.48 -16.59 -28.32
C SER A 633 48.22 -17.45 -28.17
N SER A 634 47.75 -17.86 -29.34
CA SER A 634 46.54 -18.58 -29.69
C SER A 634 46.78 -20.08 -29.78
N SER A 635 45.72 -20.88 -29.69
CA SER A 635 45.51 -21.98 -30.64
C SER A 635 44.06 -22.49 -30.62
N SER A 636 43.66 -22.88 -31.82
CA SER A 636 42.36 -23.23 -32.35
C SER A 636 42.25 -24.73 -32.59
N ALA A 637 41.03 -25.29 -32.60
CA ALA A 637 40.58 -26.22 -33.65
C ALA A 637 39.10 -26.56 -33.49
N ALA A 638 38.45 -26.77 -34.62
CA ALA A 638 37.02 -26.93 -34.86
C ALA A 638 36.71 -28.33 -35.45
N SER A 639 35.41 -28.69 -35.52
CA SER A 639 34.72 -29.53 -36.53
C SER A 639 33.52 -30.25 -35.88
N THR A 640 32.26 -29.87 -36.14
CA THR A 640 31.29 -30.27 -37.22
C THR A 640 30.60 -31.62 -37.03
N GLY A 641 29.27 -31.63 -37.15
CA GLY A 641 28.45 -32.84 -37.34
C GLY A 641 26.96 -32.64 -37.02
N SER A 642 26.14 -32.33 -38.04
CA SER A 642 24.67 -32.42 -38.01
C SER A 642 24.21 -33.85 -38.28
N SER A 643 23.08 -34.29 -37.71
CA SER A 643 22.05 -35.11 -38.39
C SER A 643 20.81 -35.31 -37.50
N SER A 644 19.64 -35.35 -38.14
CA SER A 644 18.29 -35.42 -37.60
C SER A 644 17.78 -36.84 -37.36
N THR A 645 16.96 -37.06 -36.34
CA THR A 645 15.92 -38.11 -36.37
C THR A 645 14.74 -37.73 -35.48
N THR A 646 13.54 -37.92 -36.01
CA THR A 646 12.23 -37.69 -35.37
C THR A 646 11.82 -38.94 -34.60
N GLN A 647 11.35 -38.81 -33.35
CA GLN A 647 10.32 -39.71 -32.81
C GLN A 647 9.58 -39.08 -31.61
N THR A 648 8.29 -39.37 -31.59
CA THR A 648 7.20 -38.86 -30.76
C THR A 648 7.26 -39.37 -29.31
N SER A 649 6.83 -38.53 -28.35
CA SER A 649 5.83 -38.83 -27.29
C SER A 649 6.12 -38.21 -25.91
N THR A 650 5.01 -37.91 -25.25
CA THR A 650 4.80 -37.54 -23.83
C THR A 650 5.00 -36.08 -23.43
N VAL A 651 3.85 -35.43 -23.25
CA VAL A 651 3.66 -34.15 -22.55
C VAL A 651 3.77 -34.43 -21.06
N THR A 652 4.81 -33.90 -20.43
CA THR A 652 4.87 -33.75 -18.97
C THR A 652 4.99 -32.27 -18.64
N LYS A 653 3.95 -31.76 -17.99
CA LYS A 653 3.81 -30.41 -17.43
C LYS A 653 4.98 -30.13 -16.46
N PRO A 654 5.82 -29.11 -16.65
CA PRO A 654 6.83 -28.76 -15.66
C PRO A 654 6.20 -27.94 -14.52
N SER A 655 6.35 -28.50 -13.31
CA SER A 655 6.15 -27.87 -12.02
C SER A 655 6.95 -26.55 -11.89
N THR A 656 6.31 -25.49 -11.40
CA THR A 656 6.89 -24.15 -11.26
C THR A 656 7.65 -24.02 -9.94
N THR A 657 8.88 -24.50 -9.89
CA THR A 657 9.82 -24.18 -8.81
C THR A 657 10.36 -22.77 -9.01
N THR A 658 9.98 -21.81 -8.15
CA THR A 658 10.52 -20.43 -8.17
C THR A 658 12.01 -20.45 -7.81
N THR A 659 12.86 -20.61 -8.82
CA THR A 659 14.31 -20.56 -8.67
C THR A 659 14.75 -19.11 -8.75
N THR A 660 15.15 -18.50 -7.64
CA THR A 660 15.71 -17.14 -7.61
C THR A 660 16.99 -17.07 -8.45
N VAL A 661 16.92 -16.48 -9.64
CA VAL A 661 18.07 -16.34 -10.54
C VAL A 661 19.14 -15.46 -9.89
N LYS A 662 20.30 -16.02 -9.53
CA LYS A 662 21.44 -15.26 -8.99
C LYS A 662 21.98 -14.28 -10.04
N VAL A 663 21.98 -12.97 -9.76
CA VAL A 663 22.40 -11.90 -10.67
C VAL A 663 23.67 -11.20 -10.16
N PRO A 664 24.70 -10.93 -11.00
CA PRO A 664 25.88 -10.16 -10.61
C PRO A 664 25.54 -8.70 -10.25
N SER A 665 26.32 -8.09 -9.35
CA SER A 665 26.17 -6.68 -8.95
C SER A 665 26.34 -5.68 -10.11
N SER A 666 27.02 -6.09 -11.18
CA SER A 666 27.22 -5.31 -12.41
C SER A 666 26.00 -5.27 -13.34
N ALA A 667 25.00 -6.12 -13.10
CA ALA A 667 23.79 -6.14 -13.91
C ALA A 667 22.88 -4.95 -13.59
N ALA A 668 22.14 -4.47 -14.59
CA ALA A 668 21.12 -3.45 -14.40
C ALA A 668 20.02 -4.00 -13.48
N LYS A 669 19.64 -3.23 -12.45
CA LYS A 669 18.59 -3.60 -11.49
C LYS A 669 17.20 -3.63 -12.17
N LYS A 670 16.30 -4.48 -11.66
CA LYS A 670 14.89 -4.50 -12.08
C LYS A 670 14.28 -3.11 -11.87
N GLY A 671 13.49 -2.66 -12.83
CA GLY A 671 12.94 -1.30 -12.91
C GLY A 671 13.87 -0.24 -13.49
N THR A 672 15.16 -0.55 -13.75
CA THR A 672 16.07 0.39 -14.42
C THR A 672 15.89 0.34 -15.94
N THR A 673 15.92 1.52 -16.57
CA THR A 673 15.97 1.65 -18.02
C THR A 673 17.39 1.40 -18.54
N ILE A 674 17.49 0.58 -19.58
CA ILE A 674 18.71 0.29 -20.33
C ILE A 674 18.52 0.66 -21.81
N TYR A 675 19.60 0.90 -22.54
CA TYR A 675 19.57 1.06 -23.99
C TYR A 675 20.42 0.03 -24.72
N ALA A 676 20.08 -0.24 -25.98
CA ALA A 676 20.88 -1.05 -26.90
C ALA A 676 22.09 -0.26 -27.44
N VAL A 677 23.30 -0.76 -27.21
CA VAL A 677 24.57 -0.16 -27.69
C VAL A 677 24.98 -0.69 -29.07
N LYS A 678 24.57 -1.92 -29.37
CA LYS A 678 24.79 -2.64 -30.63
C LYS A 678 23.45 -3.14 -31.16
N LYS A 679 23.45 -3.66 -32.39
CA LYS A 679 22.34 -4.46 -32.90
C LYS A 679 22.05 -5.59 -31.91
N LEU A 680 20.80 -5.71 -31.47
CA LEU A 680 20.34 -6.80 -30.61
C LEU A 680 18.92 -7.20 -30.99
N ASN A 681 18.53 -8.42 -30.64
CA ASN A 681 17.18 -8.91 -30.91
C ASN A 681 16.47 -9.21 -29.58
N LEU A 682 15.15 -9.05 -29.60
CA LEU A 682 14.25 -9.49 -28.53
C LEU A 682 13.76 -10.90 -28.84
N TYR A 683 13.77 -11.77 -27.84
CA TYR A 683 13.35 -13.17 -27.98
C TYR A 683 12.20 -13.51 -27.04
N LYS A 684 11.34 -14.46 -27.42
CA LYS A 684 10.26 -14.98 -26.58
C LYS A 684 10.79 -15.74 -25.36
N THR A 685 11.95 -16.38 -25.49
CA THR A 685 12.58 -17.25 -24.49
C THR A 685 14.00 -16.79 -24.12
N PRO A 686 14.52 -17.11 -22.92
CA PRO A 686 15.87 -16.70 -22.52
C PRO A 686 16.98 -17.43 -23.30
N THR A 687 16.71 -18.63 -23.80
CA THR A 687 17.56 -19.33 -24.77
C THR A 687 17.25 -18.80 -26.17
N PHE A 688 18.21 -18.12 -26.78
CA PHE A 688 18.04 -17.42 -28.05
C PHE A 688 18.12 -18.39 -29.23
N LYS A 689 17.00 -18.51 -29.95
CA LYS A 689 16.87 -19.28 -31.20
C LYS A 689 16.24 -18.39 -32.25
N ALA A 690 16.58 -18.60 -33.53
CA ALA A 690 16.03 -17.80 -34.63
C ALA A 690 14.50 -17.85 -34.69
N THR A 691 13.91 -19.02 -34.41
CA THR A 691 12.47 -19.28 -34.36
C THR A 691 11.72 -18.50 -33.27
N ASN A 692 12.42 -18.11 -32.20
CA ASN A 692 11.83 -17.38 -31.06
C ASN A 692 12.16 -15.88 -31.09
N LYS A 693 12.73 -15.37 -32.19
CA LYS A 693 13.04 -13.95 -32.37
C LYS A 693 11.74 -13.16 -32.58
N VAL A 694 11.47 -12.21 -31.71
CA VAL A 694 10.30 -11.32 -31.77
C VAL A 694 10.57 -10.15 -32.71
N VAL A 695 11.68 -9.44 -32.50
CA VAL A 695 12.06 -8.26 -33.29
C VAL A 695 13.56 -8.00 -33.21
N SER A 696 14.11 -7.33 -34.24
CA SER A 696 15.52 -6.92 -34.32
C SER A 696 15.64 -5.41 -34.18
N TYR A 697 16.53 -4.96 -33.30
CA TYR A 697 16.84 -3.55 -33.10
C TYR A 697 18.17 -3.23 -33.76
N THR A 698 18.18 -2.27 -34.69
CA THR A 698 19.41 -1.84 -35.38
C THR A 698 20.29 -0.99 -34.48
N LYS A 699 21.57 -0.88 -34.83
CA LYS A 699 22.49 0.04 -34.16
C LYS A 699 22.19 1.45 -34.63
N VAL A 700 21.95 2.36 -33.69
CA VAL A 700 21.66 3.77 -33.98
C VAL A 700 22.52 4.69 -33.10
N THR A 701 22.50 5.98 -33.40
CA THR A 701 23.20 7.02 -32.63
C THR A 701 22.68 7.07 -31.19
N ARG A 702 23.52 7.52 -30.27
CA ARG A 702 23.25 7.47 -28.81
C ARG A 702 21.88 8.01 -28.41
N LYS A 703 21.47 9.15 -28.97
CA LYS A 703 20.20 9.82 -28.69
C LYS A 703 18.97 8.97 -29.06
N ASN A 704 19.11 8.13 -30.08
CA ASN A 704 18.00 7.37 -30.66
C ASN A 704 18.03 5.89 -30.26
N ARG A 705 18.97 5.48 -29.40
CA ARG A 705 19.14 4.07 -29.03
C ARG A 705 17.85 3.49 -28.46
N PRO A 706 17.42 2.31 -28.93
CA PRO A 706 16.26 1.62 -28.37
C PRO A 706 16.41 1.41 -26.87
N LYS A 707 15.39 1.82 -26.13
CA LYS A 707 15.33 1.76 -24.67
C LYS A 707 14.40 0.65 -24.22
N PHE A 708 14.76 0.05 -23.09
CA PHE A 708 14.05 -1.05 -22.47
C PHE A 708 14.02 -0.86 -20.96
N VAL A 709 12.94 -1.24 -20.31
CA VAL A 709 12.90 -1.39 -18.85
C VAL A 709 13.17 -2.85 -18.51
N VAL A 710 14.12 -3.10 -17.59
CA VAL A 710 14.38 -4.44 -17.05
C VAL A 710 13.24 -4.83 -16.12
N ILE A 711 12.48 -5.87 -16.46
CA ILE A 711 11.34 -6.35 -15.68
C ILE A 711 11.62 -7.68 -14.97
N GLY A 712 12.72 -8.34 -15.31
CA GLY A 712 13.14 -9.60 -14.70
C GLY A 712 14.48 -10.09 -15.23
N TYR A 713 14.88 -11.27 -14.77
CA TYR A 713 16.11 -11.93 -15.16
C TYR A 713 15.85 -13.38 -15.48
N ALA A 714 16.63 -13.91 -16.41
CA ALA A 714 16.65 -15.33 -16.69
C ALA A 714 18.06 -15.75 -17.10
N ARG A 715 18.32 -17.06 -17.08
CA ARG A 715 19.50 -17.64 -17.70
C ARG A 715 19.07 -18.43 -18.93
N SER A 716 19.86 -18.36 -19.99
CA SER A 716 19.72 -19.30 -21.11
C SER A 716 20.12 -20.70 -20.67
N ALA A 717 19.82 -21.71 -21.50
CA ALA A 717 20.19 -23.11 -21.25
C ALA A 717 21.69 -23.32 -20.96
N ASN A 718 22.56 -22.48 -21.55
CA ASN A 718 24.00 -22.47 -21.28
C ASN A 718 24.42 -21.49 -20.16
N GLY A 719 23.51 -21.13 -19.26
CA GLY A 719 23.78 -20.32 -18.06
C GLY A 719 23.96 -18.81 -18.29
N ALA A 720 23.93 -18.30 -19.52
CA ALA A 720 24.19 -16.88 -19.77
C ALA A 720 23.02 -15.98 -19.32
N LEU A 721 23.34 -14.90 -18.60
CA LEU A 721 22.34 -13.96 -18.09
C LEU A 721 21.59 -13.23 -19.22
N ARG A 722 20.29 -13.09 -19.03
CA ARG A 722 19.34 -12.37 -19.88
C ARG A 722 18.55 -11.39 -19.05
N TYR A 723 18.32 -10.21 -19.61
CA TYR A 723 17.30 -9.31 -19.10
C TYR A 723 15.97 -9.73 -19.71
N GLN A 724 14.98 -9.99 -18.88
CA GLN A 724 13.59 -9.89 -19.30
C GLN A 724 13.25 -8.40 -19.33
N VAL A 725 12.74 -7.92 -20.45
CA VAL A 725 12.54 -6.50 -20.70
C VAL A 725 11.19 -6.19 -21.30
N ARG A 726 10.76 -4.94 -21.14
CA ARG A 726 9.70 -4.30 -21.91
C ARG A 726 10.29 -3.16 -22.73
N ASP A 727 10.00 -3.12 -24.02
CA ASP A 727 10.33 -2.00 -24.91
C ASP A 727 9.56 -0.73 -24.50
N VAL A 728 10.26 0.41 -24.37
CA VAL A 728 9.69 1.70 -23.96
C VAL A 728 9.89 2.83 -24.98
N ASN A 729 10.14 2.49 -26.25
CA ASN A 729 10.29 3.46 -27.34
C ASN A 729 8.91 3.91 -27.84
N ARG A 730 8.32 4.93 -27.20
CA ARG A 730 7.01 5.50 -27.57
C ARG A 730 6.97 5.88 -29.06
N GLY A 731 5.86 5.56 -29.73
CA GLY A 731 5.68 5.78 -31.17
C GLY A 731 6.32 4.72 -32.10
N SER A 732 7.04 3.73 -31.54
CA SER A 732 7.51 2.57 -32.31
C SER A 732 6.46 1.47 -32.35
N GLN A 733 6.41 0.72 -33.46
CA GLN A 733 5.65 -0.55 -33.60
C GLN A 733 6.11 -1.66 -32.63
N THR A 734 7.21 -1.44 -31.92
CA THR A 734 7.74 -2.34 -30.89
C THR A 734 7.41 -1.90 -29.47
N PHE A 735 6.78 -0.74 -29.29
CA PHE A 735 6.43 -0.21 -27.98
C PHE A 735 5.62 -1.23 -27.16
N GLY A 736 6.00 -1.43 -25.90
CA GLY A 736 5.31 -2.37 -25.01
C GLY A 736 5.66 -3.85 -25.20
N LYS A 737 6.35 -4.24 -26.29
CA LYS A 737 6.74 -5.64 -26.50
C LYS A 737 7.63 -6.14 -25.37
N LYS A 738 7.29 -7.30 -24.83
CA LYS A 738 8.04 -7.99 -23.77
C LYS A 738 8.85 -9.15 -24.34
N GLY A 739 9.98 -9.44 -23.71
CA GLY A 739 10.80 -10.59 -24.08
C GLY A 739 12.18 -10.54 -23.44
N TYR A 740 13.12 -11.28 -23.99
CA TYR A 740 14.47 -11.42 -23.45
C TYR A 740 15.51 -10.80 -24.38
N ILE A 741 16.43 -10.02 -23.81
CA ILE A 741 17.61 -9.50 -24.49
C ILE A 741 18.89 -9.91 -23.75
N THR A 742 20.03 -9.85 -24.44
CA THR A 742 21.32 -10.15 -23.83
C THR A 742 21.62 -9.18 -22.69
N ALA A 743 22.10 -9.69 -21.56
CA ALA A 743 22.54 -8.86 -20.43
C ALA A 743 24.01 -8.41 -20.55
N LYS A 744 24.70 -8.76 -21.64
CA LYS A 744 26.11 -8.39 -21.86
C LYS A 744 26.26 -6.85 -21.92
N PRO A 745 27.13 -6.23 -21.11
CA PRO A 745 27.33 -4.77 -21.08
C PRO A 745 27.78 -4.16 -22.43
N SER A 746 28.33 -4.97 -23.34
CA SER A 746 28.69 -4.55 -24.69
C SER A 746 27.49 -4.40 -25.64
N TYR A 747 26.31 -4.87 -25.24
CA TYR A 747 25.06 -4.80 -26.00
C TYR A 747 23.98 -3.99 -25.29
N ALA A 748 23.89 -4.08 -23.97
CA ALA A 748 22.87 -3.42 -23.17
C ALA A 748 23.50 -2.69 -21.97
N GLN A 749 23.23 -1.40 -21.84
CA GLN A 749 23.79 -0.57 -20.76
C GLN A 749 22.71 0.27 -20.09
N SER A 750 22.88 0.57 -18.80
CA SER A 750 22.04 1.53 -18.08
C SER A 750 22.04 2.88 -18.79
N THR A 751 20.86 3.49 -18.91
CA THR A 751 20.69 4.86 -19.43
C THR A 751 21.24 5.92 -18.48
N TYR A 752 21.57 5.55 -17.23
CA TYR A 752 22.13 6.45 -16.22
C TYR A 752 23.57 6.04 -15.85
N TYR A 753 24.45 7.03 -15.65
CA TYR A 753 25.80 6.76 -15.12
C TYR A 753 25.73 6.21 -13.69
N GLN A 754 26.53 5.18 -13.39
CA GLN A 754 26.55 4.54 -12.06
C GLN A 754 27.79 4.92 -11.23
N SER A 755 28.71 5.71 -11.80
CA SER A 755 29.99 6.06 -11.19
C SER A 755 30.39 7.49 -11.55
N LEU A 756 31.34 8.05 -10.81
CA LEU A 756 31.91 9.38 -11.09
C LEU A 756 32.89 9.27 -12.29
N PRO A 757 32.93 10.24 -13.22
CA PRO A 757 34.00 10.31 -14.21
C PRO A 757 35.36 10.47 -13.52
N LYS A 758 36.40 9.83 -14.04
CA LYS A 758 37.78 9.98 -13.54
C LYS A 758 38.23 11.46 -13.53
N SER A 759 37.82 12.23 -14.53
CA SER A 759 38.10 13.67 -14.64
C SER A 759 37.28 14.54 -13.68
N LYS A 760 36.29 13.98 -12.96
CA LYS A 760 35.28 14.72 -12.19
C LYS A 760 34.57 15.81 -13.01
N THR A 761 34.48 15.63 -14.33
CA THR A 761 33.82 16.55 -15.25
C THR A 761 32.81 15.81 -16.12
N VAL A 762 31.65 16.42 -16.34
CA VAL A 762 30.67 16.01 -17.36
C VAL A 762 30.41 17.14 -18.34
N THR A 763 30.19 16.80 -19.60
CA THR A 763 29.76 17.74 -20.65
C THR A 763 28.27 17.60 -20.91
N VAL A 764 27.57 18.72 -21.05
CA VAL A 764 26.15 18.76 -21.43
C VAL A 764 26.00 18.36 -22.90
N ALA A 765 25.39 17.21 -23.15
CA ALA A 765 25.23 16.63 -24.49
C ALA A 765 23.86 16.94 -25.12
N ASN A 766 22.91 17.43 -24.33
CA ASN A 766 21.60 17.82 -24.83
C ASN A 766 21.69 19.12 -25.63
N LYS A 767 21.15 19.15 -26.85
CA LYS A 767 21.20 20.34 -27.74
C LYS A 767 20.50 21.57 -27.13
N THR A 768 19.43 21.35 -26.37
CA THR A 768 18.68 22.42 -25.69
C THR A 768 19.23 22.72 -24.29
N GLY A 769 20.38 22.18 -23.91
CA GLY A 769 20.93 22.32 -22.56
C GLY A 769 20.24 21.45 -21.50
N ILE A 770 20.60 21.66 -20.24
CA ILE A 770 20.02 20.98 -19.06
C ILE A 770 19.88 21.96 -17.90
N ASN A 771 18.94 21.68 -17.00
CA ASN A 771 18.78 22.41 -15.75
C ASN A 771 19.54 21.75 -14.59
N ALA A 772 20.00 22.57 -13.66
CA ALA A 772 20.45 22.18 -12.33
C ALA A 772 19.44 22.61 -11.26
N TYR A 773 19.38 21.84 -10.17
CA TYR A 773 18.29 21.87 -9.20
C TYR A 773 18.80 21.85 -7.77
N ARG A 774 17.99 22.31 -6.81
CA ARG A 774 18.32 22.32 -5.36
C ARG A 774 18.42 20.94 -4.75
N THR A 775 17.70 19.97 -5.31
CA THR A 775 17.58 18.63 -4.71
C THR A 775 17.86 17.54 -5.72
N SER A 776 18.27 16.37 -5.23
CA SER A 776 18.46 15.16 -6.05
C SER A 776 17.17 14.65 -6.72
N LYS A 777 16.00 15.11 -6.27
CA LYS A 777 14.70 14.89 -6.94
C LYS A 777 14.59 15.63 -8.29
N LEU A 778 15.48 16.61 -8.54
CA LEU A 778 15.40 17.60 -9.62
C LEU A 778 14.24 18.59 -9.46
N ASN A 779 14.03 19.06 -8.22
CA ASN A 779 13.05 20.11 -7.90
C ASN A 779 13.75 21.42 -7.52
N GLY A 780 13.07 22.54 -7.77
CA GLY A 780 13.61 23.87 -7.53
C GLY A 780 14.76 24.17 -8.47
N GLN A 781 14.46 24.45 -9.73
CA GLN A 781 15.46 24.83 -10.73
C GLN A 781 16.25 26.05 -10.23
N ILE A 782 17.59 25.96 -10.30
CA ILE A 782 18.51 27.03 -9.90
C ILE A 782 19.13 27.68 -11.13
N LYS A 783 19.53 26.86 -12.11
CA LYS A 783 20.35 27.33 -13.24
C LYS A 783 20.17 26.47 -14.47
N HIS A 784 20.21 27.09 -15.64
CA HIS A 784 20.25 26.40 -16.92
C HIS A 784 21.68 26.39 -17.50
N TYR A 785 22.13 25.23 -17.97
CA TYR A 785 23.42 25.05 -18.65
C TYR A 785 23.20 24.73 -20.13
N LYS A 786 23.80 25.54 -21.00
CA LYS A 786 23.74 25.34 -22.46
C LYS A 786 24.46 24.05 -22.88
N ALA A 787 24.18 23.59 -24.09
CA ALA A 787 24.93 22.48 -24.72
C ALA A 787 26.44 22.75 -24.69
N ASN A 788 27.23 21.68 -24.57
CA ASN A 788 28.69 21.68 -24.45
C ASN A 788 29.27 22.32 -23.17
N ALA A 789 28.43 22.80 -22.25
CA ALA A 789 28.91 23.27 -20.95
C ALA A 789 29.62 22.13 -20.19
N GLN A 790 30.78 22.42 -19.60
CA GLN A 790 31.55 21.47 -18.79
C GLN A 790 31.30 21.73 -17.31
N LEU A 791 30.82 20.72 -16.59
CA LEU A 791 30.36 20.83 -15.21
C LEU A 791 31.21 19.93 -14.31
N LYS A 792 31.73 20.51 -13.22
CA LYS A 792 32.46 19.75 -12.20
C LYS A 792 31.48 19.00 -11.30
N VAL A 793 31.68 17.70 -11.18
CA VAL A 793 30.80 16.80 -10.42
C VAL A 793 31.53 16.25 -9.20
N LYS A 794 30.87 16.33 -8.04
CA LYS A 794 31.41 15.94 -6.73
C LYS A 794 31.17 14.47 -6.43
N LYS A 795 29.92 14.01 -6.60
CA LYS A 795 29.52 12.61 -6.36
C LYS A 795 28.31 12.22 -7.23
N VAL A 796 28.11 10.92 -7.39
CA VAL A 796 26.88 10.35 -7.94
C VAL A 796 25.90 10.12 -6.80
N VAL A 797 24.68 10.64 -6.93
CA VAL A 797 23.60 10.43 -5.98
C VAL A 797 22.54 9.54 -6.63
N ARG A 798 22.14 8.48 -5.93
CA ARG A 798 21.08 7.58 -6.40
C ARG A 798 19.73 8.13 -6.00
N TYR A 799 18.79 8.12 -6.93
CA TYR A 799 17.40 8.49 -6.69
C TYR A 799 16.48 7.47 -7.35
N LYS A 800 15.85 6.61 -6.54
CA LYS A 800 15.10 5.42 -6.97
C LYS A 800 15.92 4.56 -7.96
N THR A 801 15.44 4.35 -9.18
CA THR A 801 16.11 3.57 -10.24
C THR A 801 17.05 4.41 -11.13
N THR A 802 17.20 5.70 -10.83
CA THR A 802 17.97 6.67 -11.61
C THR A 802 19.14 7.25 -10.81
N THR A 803 20.03 7.99 -11.47
CA THR A 803 21.14 8.68 -10.80
C THR A 803 21.17 10.17 -11.15
N ARG A 804 21.85 10.93 -10.30
CA ARG A 804 22.15 12.36 -10.41
C ARG A 804 23.64 12.58 -10.22
N TYR A 805 24.15 13.67 -10.76
CA TYR A 805 25.40 14.22 -10.27
C TYR A 805 25.10 15.40 -9.36
N GLU A 806 25.72 15.42 -8.19
CA GLU A 806 25.87 16.63 -7.40
C GLU A 806 27.06 17.41 -7.96
N LEU A 807 26.84 18.67 -8.31
CA LEU A 807 27.86 19.60 -8.75
C LEU A 807 28.67 20.12 -7.56
N SER A 808 29.81 20.74 -7.82
CA SER A 808 30.67 21.31 -6.76
C SER A 808 29.98 22.37 -5.89
N ASP A 809 28.97 23.06 -6.43
CA ASP A 809 28.15 24.06 -5.74
C ASP A 809 26.97 23.46 -4.95
N GLY A 810 26.87 22.13 -4.87
CA GLY A 810 25.79 21.42 -4.17
C GLY A 810 24.49 21.28 -4.97
N SER A 811 24.40 21.85 -6.18
CA SER A 811 23.25 21.66 -7.06
C SER A 811 23.27 20.30 -7.76
N PHE A 812 22.12 19.84 -8.26
CA PHE A 812 21.97 18.52 -8.86
C PHE A 812 21.59 18.60 -10.34
N ILE A 813 22.23 17.78 -11.16
CA ILE A 813 21.87 17.56 -12.57
C ILE A 813 21.55 16.09 -12.83
N THR A 814 20.84 15.84 -13.93
CA THR A 814 20.51 14.47 -14.36
C THR A 814 21.76 13.62 -14.60
N GLY A 815 21.76 12.38 -14.14
CA GLY A 815 22.79 11.38 -14.46
C GLY A 815 22.54 10.65 -15.79
N ASN A 816 21.49 11.05 -16.54
CA ASN A 816 21.05 10.38 -17.76
C ASN A 816 22.05 10.63 -18.91
N LYS A 817 22.51 9.55 -19.51
CA LYS A 817 23.46 9.50 -20.61
C LYS A 817 22.96 10.16 -21.88
N ASP A 818 21.66 10.38 -22.05
CA ASP A 818 21.14 11.10 -23.23
C ASP A 818 21.38 12.61 -23.13
N PHE A 819 21.51 13.12 -21.90
CA PHE A 819 21.64 14.56 -21.65
C PHE A 819 23.06 14.98 -21.30
N ILE A 820 23.91 14.05 -20.84
CA ILE A 820 25.29 14.34 -20.43
C ILE A 820 26.31 13.25 -20.82
N ILE A 821 27.57 13.66 -20.98
CA ILE A 821 28.73 12.81 -21.30
C ILE A 821 29.78 12.94 -20.19
N GLN A 822 30.35 11.82 -19.72
CA GLN A 822 31.49 11.84 -18.80
C GLN A 822 32.76 12.22 -19.55
N GLY A 823 33.55 13.14 -19.01
CA GLY A 823 34.76 13.67 -19.64
C GLY A 823 34.57 15.05 -20.25
N ARG A 824 35.64 15.55 -20.89
CA ARG A 824 35.57 16.70 -21.80
C ARG A 824 35.29 16.14 -23.20
N GLN A 825 34.30 16.68 -23.90
CA GLN A 825 34.08 16.34 -25.31
C GLN A 825 35.02 17.12 -26.20
#